data_AF-A0A1S6K7U5-F1
#
_entry.id   AF-A0A1S6K7U5-F1
#
_cell.length_a   1.000
_cell.length_b   1.000
_cell.length_c   1.000
_cell.angle_alpha   90.00
_cell.angle_beta   90.00
_cell.angle_gamma   90.00
#
_symmetry.space_group_name_H-M   'P 1'
#
loop_
_entity.id
_entity.type
_entity.pdbx_description
1 polymer ?
#
loop_
_entity_poly.entity_id
_entity_poly.type
_entity_poly.pdbx_seq_one_letter_code
_entity_poly.pdbx_strand_id
1 'polypeptide(L)'
;MELAKQEGEYVERKYVTRLVEIFGLTDSVIPRVLPGEPDPLPVQANGLRGRAVDFRPDTQKYIVCTFDAVHLDIAEENLKFYEHPSSEEGGFDLAWPYYEEAFFEFCANVNSQLTSKNWTLIQVFKTKEQREDALAKAKRKDFEVPKPEFHADFLGRKGKGKVSYVNPLEIMDEDDARRVPEPKNDLERYDLDMTSLFAVMGPMTWDSMGFQSFGRTEAMCWVPFASSREENALVPEPLNDDDVEEEGMVERHIQFIRRRKLCFLYMVDNEGGSITLHPRSDLKMAPVTMPVEKGRLLIFRSDLMAYTFTPQGPHLTLQVWVLEAPPKIELGDIVASSENLTEALGIYQGPLVPQGARAHIMAGSCLTGGGTWSLEEASCMYLSGTDAHVYVPNSRFDTDLYFTKDGDKDLIPFANSYHHHGGLCYDAEVMSFDCDFFGYTEHQASLMQPAQHKTLEVGYETLFRAGWTKKSVMNQPVLVYVGDCGCEWWNNLLVRQMHGEHMNGDKSATLQWEEGRSITITGQRLSYNLGMRGPAWVCDTACSSGLTAFCTAMYSIKKPTIRGTESPSVDAHAVGALAGGTNMIVDAGVYVGACGQHMLSLKGRCFTFDMSGDGYARGEGTSMCYVMISNNDRDTEMQEACAIGNKVNQDGRSASMTAPNGPSQQMCIKASLKEAGVEPHDITASECHGTGTSLGDPIEVGSLRGVQETDERDGPIMNTSSKSNIGHLEANAGTTGLFKCILMSKYGVGLPNCHLRTLNPHLDVSGWPTYMISESADYNQQSGLVGVSSFGVSGTNAHAEVWSYCRSGPNMAGRKKLNTEVLKQITLTCPVTLGPIDYLTGEPARADGKKMRADCLRGELAQYDVSSAVYEGDYRYRREDDGAEPLNPYGVTVNIQGSWSGFTSYDEMTESEDGPYVFNVVLGETRCESFFICLNGVPDYKFWPVVNEANEQVWVEGPDPSPKSEGKRWMIDGRDLAVPAGTVYQIKFHWGTGRKKVTWEQVDAASVPPQPRYPHRYQLKGSWTSSRMDDMKKTDDGVWEFLGKIGTTGQEEFQIFRDYDEQQCIYPGRPRCVDTKVPVRGPDDMGRGKCWSINGPVGENVKVRLEVSDGQIIVAASSKSTGEKVWESVQGWERHSYWASFQGGPCLQLTMDPETPGVFRARMQVGSNYSEKFRGFCEFFNVIVDEDPNYGFFPDVTCASSGECIVWGPVGGVLDKAFMVKSWQVGAGFEVVLDVNAVDRRKRVTWVWDVPPQYGFSGGVAVLDG
;
A
#
# COMPACT_ATOMS: atom_id res chain seq x y z
N MET A 1 -40.37 19.81 7.56
CA MET A 1 -40.82 20.95 8.43
C MET A 1 -40.65 22.41 7.93
N GLU A 2 -39.80 22.78 6.96
CA GLU A 2 -39.63 24.22 6.59
C GLU A 2 -40.54 24.75 5.46
N LEU A 3 -41.27 23.89 4.75
CA LEU A 3 -42.18 24.30 3.66
C LEU A 3 -43.66 24.45 4.08
N ALA A 4 -43.97 24.33 5.38
CA ALA A 4 -45.31 24.50 5.94
C ALA A 4 -45.43 25.71 6.89
N LYS A 5 -44.51 26.68 6.82
CA LYS A 5 -44.52 27.90 7.66
C LYS A 5 -45.30 29.09 7.06
N GLN A 6 -45.96 28.91 5.92
CA GLN A 6 -46.80 29.94 5.31
C GLN A 6 -48.25 29.45 5.15
N GLU A 7 -48.97 29.34 6.27
CA GLU A 7 -50.42 29.58 6.42
C GLU A 7 -50.88 29.10 7.82
N GLY A 8 -51.23 30.03 8.73
CA GLY A 8 -52.19 29.84 9.85
C GLY A 8 -51.85 28.92 11.04
N GLU A 9 -51.67 29.52 12.22
CA GLU A 9 -51.84 28.93 13.58
C GLU A 9 -51.36 27.48 13.85
N TYR A 10 -50.08 27.31 14.22
CA TYR A 10 -49.65 26.13 14.98
C TYR A 10 -49.69 26.44 16.50
N VAL A 11 -50.73 25.97 17.19
CA VAL A 11 -50.71 25.86 18.66
C VAL A 11 -49.92 24.58 18.99
N GLU A 12 -48.75 24.71 19.62
CA GLU A 12 -47.95 23.57 20.09
C GLU A 12 -48.78 22.80 21.15
N ARG A 13 -49.39 21.69 20.74
CA ARG A 13 -50.30 20.89 21.58
C ARG A 13 -49.51 20.09 22.60
N LYS A 14 -49.98 20.04 23.85
CA LYS A 14 -49.26 19.57 25.06
C LYS A 14 -48.53 18.24 24.91
N TYR A 15 -49.13 17.24 24.26
CA TYR A 15 -48.57 15.88 24.18
C TYR A 15 -48.03 15.47 22.81
N VAL A 16 -48.17 16.28 21.75
CA VAL A 16 -47.77 15.88 20.39
C VAL A 16 -46.26 15.60 20.33
N THR A 17 -45.87 14.47 19.74
CA THR A 17 -44.51 13.88 19.68
C THR A 17 -43.93 13.34 21.00
N ARG A 18 -44.63 13.46 22.13
CA ARG A 18 -44.12 13.07 23.47
C ARG A 18 -44.53 11.64 23.84
N LEU A 19 -43.73 11.02 24.72
CA LEU A 19 -44.07 9.74 25.33
C LEU A 19 -45.15 9.93 26.39
N VAL A 20 -46.16 9.07 26.36
CA VAL A 20 -47.35 9.16 27.21
C VAL A 20 -47.73 7.80 27.79
N GLU A 21 -48.31 7.83 28.98
CA GLU A 21 -48.97 6.68 29.61
C GLU A 21 -50.48 6.94 29.64
N ILE A 22 -51.24 5.95 29.18
CA ILE A 22 -52.70 5.99 29.19
C ILE A 22 -53.18 5.63 30.59
N PHE A 23 -53.98 6.50 31.20
CA PHE A 23 -54.49 6.28 32.56
C PHE A 23 -55.97 6.66 32.71
N GLY A 24 -56.64 6.06 33.68
CA GLY A 24 -58.02 6.39 34.04
C GLY A 24 -59.09 5.91 33.05
N LEU A 25 -58.76 5.02 32.12
CA LEU A 25 -59.70 4.38 31.20
C LEU A 25 -60.23 3.07 31.80
N THR A 26 -61.55 2.93 31.92
CA THR A 26 -62.20 1.70 32.40
C THR A 26 -62.73 0.82 31.26
N ASP A 27 -63.11 1.44 30.14
CA ASP A 27 -63.67 0.77 28.98
C ASP A 27 -62.60 0.44 27.93
N SER A 28 -62.79 -0.67 27.21
CA SER A 28 -61.90 -1.05 26.11
C SER A 28 -62.01 -0.07 24.95
N VAL A 29 -60.87 0.33 24.40
CA VAL A 29 -60.78 1.26 23.27
C VAL A 29 -60.66 0.43 21.99
N ILE A 30 -61.42 0.79 20.96
CA ILE A 30 -61.33 0.16 19.65
C ILE A 30 -60.11 0.75 18.92
N PRO A 31 -59.13 -0.08 18.51
CA PRO A 31 -58.00 0.38 17.71
C PRO A 31 -58.44 1.05 16.40
N ARG A 32 -57.63 1.97 15.89
CA ARG A 32 -57.78 2.49 14.53
C ARG A 32 -57.28 1.45 13.53
N VAL A 33 -57.97 1.36 12.39
CA VAL A 33 -57.63 0.46 11.29
C VAL A 33 -57.41 1.25 10.01
N LEU A 34 -56.42 0.84 9.20
CA LEU A 34 -56.19 1.40 7.87
C LEU A 34 -57.27 0.90 6.88
N PRO A 35 -57.61 1.65 5.82
CA PRO A 35 -58.67 1.23 4.89
C PRO A 35 -58.38 -0.15 4.27
N GLY A 36 -59.20 -1.17 4.58
CA GLY A 36 -59.11 -2.51 3.99
C GLY A 36 -58.80 -3.67 4.94
N GLU A 37 -58.55 -3.39 6.22
CA GLU A 37 -58.31 -4.42 7.26
C GLU A 37 -59.57 -4.78 8.06
N PRO A 38 -59.64 -5.99 8.67
CA PRO A 38 -60.79 -6.43 9.47
C PRO A 38 -60.97 -5.59 10.74
N ASP A 39 -62.22 -5.48 11.23
CA ASP A 39 -62.54 -4.74 12.46
C ASP A 39 -61.73 -5.27 13.66
N PRO A 40 -61.02 -4.41 14.40
CA PRO A 40 -60.09 -4.84 15.43
C PRO A 40 -60.84 -5.13 16.74
N LEU A 41 -60.31 -6.06 17.53
CA LEU A 41 -60.87 -6.35 18.85
C LEU A 41 -60.61 -5.16 19.81
N PRO A 42 -61.56 -4.82 20.70
CA PRO A 42 -61.35 -3.79 21.72
C PRO A 42 -60.18 -4.15 22.64
N VAL A 43 -59.27 -3.19 22.86
CA VAL A 43 -58.06 -3.35 23.68
C VAL A 43 -58.23 -2.64 25.02
N GLN A 44 -57.78 -3.27 26.11
CA GLN A 44 -57.72 -2.59 27.40
C GLN A 44 -56.55 -1.60 27.40
N ALA A 45 -56.86 -0.31 27.26
CA ALA A 45 -55.87 0.73 27.01
C ALA A 45 -55.18 1.26 28.28
N ASN A 46 -55.79 1.06 29.45
CA ASN A 46 -55.28 1.60 30.71
C ASN A 46 -53.95 0.95 31.12
N GLY A 47 -52.94 1.76 31.38
CA GLY A 47 -51.57 1.34 31.69
C GLY A 47 -50.68 1.10 30.46
N LEU A 48 -51.23 1.18 29.24
CA LEU A 48 -50.42 1.12 28.03
C LEU A 48 -49.58 2.38 27.87
N ARG A 49 -48.34 2.19 27.39
CA ARG A 49 -47.36 3.25 27.16
C ARG A 49 -47.10 3.37 25.67
N GLY A 50 -46.83 4.59 25.21
CA GLY A 50 -46.68 4.86 23.80
C GLY A 50 -46.22 6.27 23.49
N ARG A 51 -46.33 6.66 22.23
CA ARG A 51 -46.07 8.02 21.74
C ARG A 51 -47.37 8.64 21.23
N ALA A 52 -47.66 9.86 21.67
CA ALA A 52 -48.73 10.66 21.06
C ALA A 52 -48.21 11.22 19.73
N VAL A 53 -48.74 10.69 18.62
CA VAL A 53 -48.22 10.99 17.28
C VAL A 53 -48.88 12.24 16.73
N ASP A 54 -50.21 12.32 16.77
CA ASP A 54 -50.97 13.40 16.16
C ASP A 54 -52.19 13.78 17.03
N PHE A 55 -52.77 14.97 16.81
CA PHE A 55 -53.96 15.46 17.51
C PHE A 55 -55.08 15.75 16.54
N ARG A 56 -56.26 15.17 16.80
CA ARG A 56 -57.42 15.29 15.93
C ARG A 56 -58.36 16.42 16.36
N PRO A 57 -58.49 17.51 15.57
CA PRO A 57 -59.34 18.64 15.95
C PRO A 57 -60.83 18.32 15.96
N ASP A 58 -61.26 17.37 15.13
CA ASP A 58 -62.66 16.92 14.96
C ASP A 58 -63.19 16.17 16.18
N THR A 59 -62.35 15.38 16.87
CA THR A 59 -62.76 14.60 18.05
C THR A 59 -62.09 15.00 19.35
N GLN A 60 -61.20 16.00 19.34
CA GLN A 60 -60.45 16.46 20.52
C GLN A 60 -59.68 15.32 21.22
N LYS A 61 -59.13 14.40 20.45
CA LYS A 61 -58.38 13.23 20.95
C LYS A 61 -56.98 13.20 20.34
N TYR A 62 -56.01 12.71 21.11
CA TYR A 62 -54.68 12.37 20.63
C TYR A 62 -54.68 10.97 20.04
N ILE A 63 -53.98 10.80 18.93
CA ILE A 63 -53.67 9.49 18.36
C ILE A 63 -52.41 9.02 19.08
N VAL A 64 -52.53 7.96 19.89
CA VAL A 64 -51.42 7.36 20.62
C VAL A 64 -51.04 6.04 19.96
N CYS A 65 -49.79 5.92 19.54
CA CYS A 65 -49.19 4.67 19.09
C CYS A 65 -48.54 3.99 20.31
N THR A 66 -49.10 2.88 20.79
CA THR A 66 -48.55 2.12 21.92
C THR A 66 -47.23 1.44 21.56
N PHE A 67 -46.44 0.99 22.53
CA PHE A 67 -45.21 0.21 22.26
C PHE A 67 -45.47 -1.09 21.47
N ASP A 68 -46.69 -1.63 21.51
CA ASP A 68 -47.13 -2.73 20.64
C ASP A 68 -47.67 -2.23 19.27
N ALA A 69 -47.32 -1.02 18.85
CA ALA A 69 -47.72 -0.37 17.60
C ALA A 69 -49.24 -0.31 17.34
N VAL A 70 -50.05 -0.22 18.40
CA VAL A 70 -51.52 -0.08 18.30
C VAL A 70 -51.89 1.40 18.35
N HIS A 71 -52.66 1.88 17.37
CA HIS A 71 -53.14 3.27 17.33
C HIS A 71 -54.48 3.42 18.05
N LEU A 72 -54.50 4.26 19.09
CA LEU A 72 -55.67 4.52 19.93
C LEU A 72 -56.03 5.99 19.94
N ASP A 73 -57.31 6.32 19.80
CA ASP A 73 -57.83 7.68 19.96
C ASP A 73 -58.14 7.93 21.46
N ILE A 74 -57.26 8.65 22.15
CA ILE A 74 -57.31 8.88 23.59
C ILE A 74 -57.55 10.36 23.91
N ALA A 75 -58.45 10.64 24.87
CA ALA A 75 -58.74 12.00 25.31
C ALA A 75 -57.57 12.58 26.14
N GLU A 76 -57.39 13.91 26.13
CA GLU A 76 -56.26 14.56 26.80
C GLU A 76 -56.22 14.27 28.30
N GLU A 77 -57.38 14.18 28.95
CA GLU A 77 -57.53 13.86 30.38
C GLU A 77 -57.06 12.45 30.75
N ASN A 78 -56.93 11.54 29.77
CA ASN A 78 -56.48 10.17 29.95
C ASN A 78 -54.99 9.97 29.60
N LEU A 79 -54.24 11.06 29.36
CA LEU A 79 -52.81 11.03 29.05
C LEU A 79 -51.98 11.80 30.07
N LYS A 80 -50.91 11.17 30.54
CA LYS A 80 -49.84 11.81 31.33
C LYS A 80 -48.50 11.58 30.64
N PHE A 81 -47.54 12.47 30.86
CA PHE A 81 -46.16 12.25 30.39
C PHE A 81 -45.61 10.96 30.98
N TYR A 82 -44.98 10.15 30.14
CA TYR A 82 -44.30 8.95 30.58
C TYR A 82 -42.80 9.27 30.73
N GLU A 83 -42.37 9.41 31.98
CA GLU A 83 -40.94 9.43 32.34
C GLU A 83 -40.49 7.97 32.47
N HIS A 84 -39.68 7.52 31.51
CA HIS A 84 -39.13 6.17 31.55
C HIS A 84 -37.97 6.11 32.55
N PRO A 85 -37.79 4.98 33.25
CA PRO A 85 -36.58 4.74 34.05
C PRO A 85 -35.31 4.78 33.18
N SER A 86 -34.15 4.80 33.83
CA SER A 86 -32.89 4.53 33.12
C SER A 86 -32.89 3.10 32.58
N SER A 87 -32.08 2.85 31.55
CA SER A 87 -31.84 1.51 30.98
C SER A 87 -31.47 0.46 32.04
N GLU A 88 -30.68 0.85 33.04
CA GLU A 88 -30.21 -0.01 34.13
C GLU A 88 -31.35 -0.40 35.09
N GLU A 89 -32.37 0.44 35.21
CA GLU A 89 -33.57 0.23 36.02
C GLU A 89 -34.74 -0.41 35.22
N GLY A 90 -34.49 -0.80 33.96
CA GLY A 90 -35.47 -1.43 33.07
C GLY A 90 -36.29 -0.49 32.19
N GLY A 91 -35.82 0.75 32.02
CA GLY A 91 -36.29 1.66 30.98
C GLY A 91 -35.49 1.56 29.69
N PHE A 92 -35.22 2.70 29.06
CA PHE A 92 -34.46 2.82 27.81
C PHE A 92 -33.83 4.21 27.70
N ASP A 93 -32.87 4.39 26.78
CA ASP A 93 -32.29 5.71 26.52
C ASP A 93 -33.08 6.48 25.46
N LEU A 94 -33.55 5.77 24.41
CA LEU A 94 -34.22 6.37 23.25
C LEU A 94 -35.42 5.53 22.81
N ALA A 95 -36.44 6.18 22.22
CA ALA A 95 -37.59 5.51 21.64
C ALA A 95 -37.63 5.75 20.13
N TRP A 96 -37.91 4.70 19.36
CA TRP A 96 -37.97 4.73 17.90
C TRP A 96 -38.90 5.84 17.41
N PRO A 97 -38.50 6.62 16.39
CA PRO A 97 -39.29 7.73 15.89
C PRO A 97 -40.51 7.22 15.12
N TYR A 98 -41.62 7.94 15.23
CA TYR A 98 -42.83 7.64 14.47
C TYR A 98 -42.83 8.27 13.08
N TYR A 99 -42.30 9.49 12.97
CA TYR A 99 -42.21 10.23 11.72
C TYR A 99 -40.85 10.02 11.07
N GLU A 100 -40.83 9.77 9.76
CA GLU A 100 -39.60 9.66 8.97
C GLU A 100 -38.74 10.93 9.05
N GLU A 101 -39.36 12.11 9.11
CA GLU A 101 -38.65 13.40 9.27
C GLU A 101 -37.82 13.48 10.56
N ALA A 102 -38.21 12.75 11.62
CA ALA A 102 -37.51 12.73 12.90
C ALA A 102 -36.42 11.64 12.97
N PHE A 103 -36.28 10.82 11.94
CA PHE A 103 -35.38 9.66 11.94
C PHE A 103 -33.91 10.06 11.96
N PHE A 104 -33.54 11.13 11.23
CA PHE A 104 -32.17 11.65 11.23
C PHE A 104 -31.74 12.17 12.62
N GLU A 105 -32.59 12.97 13.26
CA GLU A 105 -32.33 13.49 14.61
C GLU A 105 -32.25 12.37 15.65
N PHE A 106 -33.11 11.36 15.53
CA PHE A 106 -33.01 10.15 16.34
C PHE A 106 -31.65 9.45 16.17
N CYS A 107 -31.18 9.25 14.94
CA CYS A 107 -29.87 8.63 14.69
C CYS A 107 -28.71 9.46 15.25
N ALA A 108 -28.78 10.79 15.16
CA ALA A 108 -27.80 11.68 15.79
C ALA A 108 -27.76 11.52 17.32
N ASN A 109 -28.92 11.35 17.96
CA ASN A 109 -29.01 11.09 19.40
C ASN A 109 -28.47 9.71 19.77
N VAL A 110 -28.72 8.67 18.96
CA VAL A 110 -28.11 7.33 19.14
C VAL A 110 -26.58 7.46 19.10
N ASN A 111 -26.05 8.20 18.14
CA ASN A 111 -24.61 8.42 17.99
C ASN A 111 -23.98 9.16 19.19
N SER A 112 -24.68 10.17 19.71
CA SER A 112 -24.28 10.89 20.93
C SER A 112 -24.24 9.99 22.17
N GLN A 113 -25.22 9.09 22.33
CA GLN A 113 -25.22 8.08 23.41
C GLN A 113 -24.05 7.09 23.25
N LEU A 114 -23.78 6.61 22.03
CA LEU A 114 -22.66 5.71 21.78
C LEU A 114 -21.29 6.37 22.02
N THR A 115 -21.16 7.66 21.74
CA THR A 115 -19.92 8.40 21.99
C THR A 115 -19.66 8.63 23.49
N SER A 116 -20.73 8.83 24.28
CA SER A 116 -20.62 9.15 25.71
C SER A 116 -20.67 7.92 26.63
N LYS A 117 -21.54 6.95 26.35
CA LYS A 117 -21.76 5.74 27.16
C LYS A 117 -21.12 4.47 26.57
N ASN A 118 -20.71 4.47 25.30
CA ASN A 118 -20.31 3.28 24.51
C ASN A 118 -21.43 2.27 24.21
N TRP A 119 -22.66 2.52 24.67
CA TRP A 119 -23.84 1.69 24.42
C TRP A 119 -25.13 2.50 24.56
N THR A 120 -26.23 2.00 24.00
CA THR A 120 -27.57 2.58 24.14
C THR A 120 -28.67 1.53 23.95
N LEU A 121 -29.74 1.64 24.74
CA LEU A 121 -30.91 0.77 24.67
C LEU A 121 -32.11 1.53 24.08
N ILE A 122 -32.70 0.97 23.03
CA ILE A 122 -33.77 1.60 22.24
C ILE A 122 -35.09 0.83 22.41
N GLN A 123 -36.19 1.55 22.65
CA GLN A 123 -37.56 1.01 22.57
C GLN A 123 -38.08 1.07 21.13
N VAL A 124 -38.42 -0.08 20.54
CA VAL A 124 -39.01 -0.18 19.19
C VAL A 124 -40.50 -0.54 19.28
N PHE A 125 -41.27 -0.15 18.26
CA PHE A 125 -42.74 -0.27 18.24
C PHE A 125 -43.13 -1.29 17.16
N LYS A 126 -43.66 -2.46 17.56
CA LYS A 126 -44.06 -3.54 16.64
C LYS A 126 -45.34 -4.22 17.11
N THR A 127 -46.21 -4.62 16.18
CA THR A 127 -47.46 -5.29 16.56
C THR A 127 -47.21 -6.73 17.01
N LYS A 128 -48.17 -7.26 17.78
CA LYS A 128 -48.15 -8.66 18.22
C LYS A 128 -48.13 -9.62 17.03
N GLU A 129 -48.89 -9.31 15.97
CA GLU A 129 -48.98 -10.14 14.76
C GLU A 129 -47.65 -10.19 14.01
N GLN A 130 -46.97 -9.04 13.86
CA GLN A 130 -45.66 -8.97 13.21
C GLN A 130 -44.59 -9.77 13.97
N ARG A 131 -44.63 -9.73 15.30
CA ARG A 131 -43.73 -10.53 16.15
C ARG A 131 -44.00 -12.03 16.02
N GLU A 132 -45.28 -12.44 16.01
CA GLU A 132 -45.67 -13.84 15.87
C GLU A 132 -45.32 -14.41 14.48
N ASP A 133 -45.48 -13.62 13.40
CA ASP A 133 -45.02 -14.01 12.07
C ASP A 133 -43.49 -14.15 12.04
N ALA A 134 -42.74 -13.16 12.56
CA ALA A 134 -41.28 -13.23 12.62
C ALA A 134 -40.78 -14.50 13.36
N LEU A 135 -41.42 -14.86 14.49
CA LEU A 135 -41.13 -16.09 15.23
C LEU A 135 -41.45 -17.35 14.41
N ALA A 136 -42.58 -17.38 13.71
CA ALA A 136 -42.98 -18.50 12.88
C ALA A 136 -42.04 -18.71 11.67
N LYS A 137 -41.53 -17.62 11.10
CA LYS A 137 -40.55 -17.65 9.99
C LYS A 137 -39.16 -18.07 10.48
N ALA A 138 -38.69 -17.53 11.60
CA ALA A 138 -37.40 -17.90 12.19
C ALA A 138 -37.33 -19.41 12.50
N LYS A 139 -38.41 -20.01 13.01
CA LYS A 139 -38.48 -21.46 13.29
C LYS A 139 -38.39 -22.37 12.07
N ARG A 140 -38.58 -21.84 10.84
CA ARG A 140 -38.53 -22.61 9.59
C ARG A 140 -37.16 -22.57 8.91
N LYS A 141 -36.18 -21.87 9.51
CA LYS A 141 -34.82 -21.77 9.01
C LYS A 141 -33.98 -22.98 9.41
N ASP A 142 -32.93 -23.23 8.64
CA ASP A 142 -31.90 -24.20 8.98
C ASP A 142 -30.94 -23.59 10.00
N PHE A 143 -30.72 -24.31 11.10
CA PHE A 143 -29.92 -23.83 12.22
C PHE A 143 -28.63 -24.62 12.36
N GLU A 144 -27.56 -23.91 12.68
CA GLU A 144 -26.24 -24.46 12.99
C GLU A 144 -25.76 -23.98 14.36
N VAL A 145 -24.67 -24.56 14.82
CA VAL A 145 -23.99 -24.14 16.06
C VAL A 145 -22.60 -23.67 15.65
N PRO A 146 -22.19 -22.44 15.99
CA PRO A 146 -20.85 -21.97 15.65
C PRO A 146 -19.79 -22.90 16.23
N LYS A 147 -18.58 -22.91 15.66
CA LYS A 147 -17.47 -23.70 16.21
C LYS A 147 -17.19 -23.28 17.66
N PRO A 148 -16.79 -24.20 18.57
CA PRO A 148 -16.55 -23.89 19.98
C PRO A 148 -15.64 -22.68 20.22
N GLU A 149 -14.67 -22.49 19.32
CA GLU A 149 -13.67 -21.43 19.34
C GLU A 149 -14.27 -20.04 19.08
N PHE A 150 -15.36 -19.96 18.29
CA PHE A 150 -16.00 -18.71 17.90
C PHE A 150 -17.24 -18.37 18.74
N HIS A 151 -17.70 -19.31 19.58
CA HIS A 151 -18.92 -19.15 20.38
C HIS A 151 -19.00 -17.83 21.16
N ALA A 152 -17.92 -17.44 21.83
CA ALA A 152 -17.91 -16.25 22.65
C ALA A 152 -18.06 -14.95 21.83
N ASP A 153 -17.54 -14.95 20.59
CA ASP A 153 -17.58 -13.80 19.70
C ASP A 153 -18.97 -13.58 19.08
N PHE A 154 -19.72 -14.65 18.84
CA PHE A 154 -21.07 -14.59 18.27
C PHE A 154 -22.17 -14.52 19.32
N LEU A 155 -22.07 -15.31 20.40
CA LEU A 155 -23.14 -15.49 21.39
C LEU A 155 -22.85 -14.81 22.74
N GLY A 156 -21.71 -14.14 22.85
CA GLY A 156 -21.22 -13.58 24.10
C GLY A 156 -20.69 -14.65 25.07
N ARG A 157 -20.14 -14.20 26.20
CA ARG A 157 -19.55 -15.09 27.21
C ARG A 157 -20.61 -16.05 27.76
N LYS A 158 -20.35 -17.35 27.68
CA LYS A 158 -21.25 -18.44 28.12
C LYS A 158 -22.59 -18.48 27.36
N GLY A 159 -22.68 -17.85 26.18
CA GLY A 159 -23.85 -17.94 25.32
C GLY A 159 -24.11 -19.39 24.88
N LYS A 160 -25.38 -19.76 24.77
CA LYS A 160 -25.83 -21.07 24.29
C LYS A 160 -26.99 -20.90 23.34
N GLY A 161 -27.03 -21.74 22.30
CA GLY A 161 -28.12 -21.80 21.35
C GLY A 161 -27.62 -22.19 19.98
N LYS A 162 -28.50 -22.02 19.00
CA LYS A 162 -28.26 -22.29 17.60
C LYS A 162 -28.57 -21.03 16.79
N VAL A 163 -27.84 -20.85 15.70
CA VAL A 163 -27.88 -19.66 14.87
C VAL A 163 -28.35 -19.96 13.45
N SER A 164 -28.94 -18.97 12.81
CA SER A 164 -29.28 -19.00 11.38
C SER A 164 -29.25 -17.56 10.85
N TYR A 165 -29.29 -17.36 9.53
CA TYR A 165 -29.14 -16.04 8.92
C TYR A 165 -30.37 -15.63 8.09
N VAL A 166 -30.74 -14.35 8.16
CA VAL A 166 -31.90 -13.77 7.46
C VAL A 166 -31.49 -13.25 6.09
N ASN A 167 -31.56 -14.12 5.06
CA ASN A 167 -31.37 -13.85 3.62
C ASN A 167 -29.97 -13.29 3.25
N PRO A 168 -29.28 -13.88 2.26
CA PRO A 168 -27.96 -13.44 1.83
C PRO A 168 -28.09 -12.23 0.92
N LEU A 169 -28.47 -11.10 1.49
CA LEU A 169 -28.20 -9.81 0.87
C LEU A 169 -26.78 -9.45 1.31
N GLU A 170 -25.82 -9.60 0.39
CA GLU A 170 -24.49 -9.01 0.49
C GLU A 170 -24.62 -7.48 0.49
N ILE A 171 -25.24 -6.89 1.51
CA ILE A 171 -25.24 -5.43 1.72
C ILE A 171 -23.90 -5.13 2.38
N MET A 172 -22.87 -5.00 1.55
CA MET A 172 -21.50 -4.81 2.00
C MET A 172 -21.08 -3.35 2.07
N ASP A 173 -21.92 -2.41 1.60
CA ASP A 173 -21.67 -0.98 1.67
C ASP A 173 -22.88 -0.09 2.00
N GLU A 174 -22.60 1.20 2.18
CA GLU A 174 -23.58 2.24 2.53
C GLU A 174 -24.59 2.52 1.40
N ASP A 175 -24.21 2.32 0.14
CA ASP A 175 -25.06 2.59 -1.01
C ASP A 175 -26.08 1.45 -1.25
N ASP A 176 -25.70 0.21 -0.97
CA ASP A 176 -26.60 -0.94 -0.99
C ASP A 176 -27.65 -0.86 0.12
N ALA A 177 -27.27 -0.38 1.30
CA ALA A 177 -28.19 -0.15 2.41
C ALA A 177 -29.30 0.88 2.07
N ARG A 178 -29.06 1.77 1.10
CA ARG A 178 -30.06 2.73 0.59
C ARG A 178 -30.95 2.15 -0.52
N ARG A 179 -30.62 0.97 -1.06
CA ARG A 179 -31.32 0.31 -2.19
C ARG A 179 -32.10 -0.94 -1.78
N VAL A 180 -32.22 -1.22 -0.48
CA VAL A 180 -32.86 -2.44 0.04
C VAL A 180 -34.31 -2.55 -0.46
N PRO A 181 -34.69 -3.69 -1.07
CA PRO A 181 -36.05 -3.90 -1.53
C PRO A 181 -37.05 -3.99 -0.37
N GLU A 182 -38.34 -3.78 -0.66
CA GLU A 182 -39.39 -3.92 0.35
C GLU A 182 -39.37 -5.33 0.99
N PRO A 183 -39.52 -5.43 2.33
CA PRO A 183 -39.42 -6.69 3.06
C PRO A 183 -40.60 -7.61 2.71
N LYS A 184 -40.32 -8.88 2.41
CA LYS A 184 -41.33 -9.87 2.00
C LYS A 184 -42.08 -10.48 3.18
N ASN A 185 -41.54 -10.37 4.40
CA ASN A 185 -42.08 -10.90 5.63
C ASN A 185 -41.63 -10.06 6.84
N ASP A 186 -42.22 -10.30 8.01
CA ASP A 186 -41.92 -9.48 9.18
C ASP A 186 -40.51 -9.70 9.74
N LEU A 187 -39.92 -10.89 9.59
CA LEU A 187 -38.54 -11.15 10.01
C LEU A 187 -37.54 -10.27 9.23
N GLU A 188 -37.73 -10.13 7.91
CA GLU A 188 -36.97 -9.20 7.06
C GLU A 188 -37.23 -7.73 7.44
N ARG A 189 -38.41 -7.42 7.97
CA ARG A 189 -38.74 -6.06 8.41
C ARG A 189 -38.02 -5.64 9.69
N TYR A 190 -37.68 -6.58 10.57
CA TYR A 190 -36.81 -6.33 11.73
C TYR A 190 -35.36 -6.06 11.28
N ASP A 191 -34.87 -6.76 10.25
CA ASP A 191 -33.55 -6.49 9.67
C ASP A 191 -33.49 -5.14 8.94
N LEU A 192 -34.59 -4.74 8.28
CA LEU A 192 -34.71 -3.42 7.64
C LEU A 192 -34.58 -2.26 8.65
N ASP A 193 -35.12 -2.39 9.86
CA ASP A 193 -34.97 -1.37 10.91
C ASP A 193 -33.49 -1.15 11.26
N MET A 194 -32.74 -2.24 11.48
CA MET A 194 -31.30 -2.20 11.74
C MET A 194 -30.51 -1.66 10.54
N THR A 195 -30.95 -1.97 9.33
CA THR A 195 -30.33 -1.44 8.10
C THR A 195 -30.53 0.06 7.96
N SER A 196 -31.73 0.55 8.28
CA SER A 196 -32.07 1.98 8.21
C SER A 196 -31.24 2.78 9.21
N LEU A 197 -31.05 2.25 10.43
CA LEU A 197 -30.15 2.83 11.43
C LEU A 197 -28.71 2.92 10.91
N PHE A 198 -28.19 1.82 10.36
CA PHE A 198 -26.85 1.79 9.78
C PHE A 198 -26.69 2.82 8.65
N ALA A 199 -27.63 2.89 7.70
CA ALA A 199 -27.56 3.77 6.53
C ALA A 199 -27.52 5.26 6.89
N VAL A 200 -28.13 5.66 8.02
CA VAL A 200 -28.13 7.06 8.47
C VAL A 200 -26.98 7.35 9.44
N MET A 201 -26.65 6.41 10.34
CA MET A 201 -25.55 6.59 11.29
C MET A 201 -24.18 6.45 10.65
N GLY A 202 -24.05 5.67 9.57
CA GLY A 202 -22.79 5.31 8.95
C GLY A 202 -21.86 6.50 8.67
N PRO A 203 -22.30 7.51 7.90
CA PRO A 203 -21.52 8.72 7.62
C PRO A 203 -21.04 9.47 8.86
N MET A 204 -21.75 9.35 9.98
CA MET A 204 -21.46 10.10 11.21
C MET A 204 -20.39 9.42 12.07
N THR A 205 -20.04 8.16 11.79
CA THR A 205 -19.19 7.33 12.67
C THR A 205 -17.74 7.82 12.76
N TRP A 206 -17.15 8.35 11.68
CA TRP A 206 -15.77 8.84 11.68
C TRP A 206 -15.59 10.03 12.62
N ASP A 207 -16.41 11.07 12.45
CA ASP A 207 -16.30 12.32 13.19
C ASP A 207 -16.67 12.20 14.68
N SER A 208 -17.47 11.18 15.03
CA SER A 208 -17.98 10.99 16.40
C SER A 208 -17.26 9.91 17.19
N MET A 209 -17.03 8.76 16.55
CA MET A 209 -16.65 7.51 17.19
C MET A 209 -15.25 7.03 16.79
N GLY A 210 -14.58 7.74 15.87
CA GLY A 210 -13.18 7.49 15.49
C GLY A 210 -12.97 6.23 14.65
N PHE A 211 -13.99 5.76 13.92
CA PHE A 211 -13.88 4.69 12.93
C PHE A 211 -14.78 4.99 11.73
N GLN A 212 -14.40 4.54 10.53
CA GLN A 212 -15.23 4.69 9.33
C GLN A 212 -16.09 3.43 9.13
N SER A 213 -17.40 3.52 9.33
CA SER A 213 -18.30 2.42 9.00
C SER A 213 -18.24 2.10 7.50
N PHE A 214 -18.12 0.81 7.16
CA PHE A 214 -18.03 0.35 5.78
C PHE A 214 -19.20 -0.54 5.38
N GLY A 215 -19.63 -1.43 6.26
CA GLY A 215 -20.75 -2.34 5.98
C GLY A 215 -21.29 -2.96 7.26
N ARG A 216 -22.35 -3.77 7.16
CA ARG A 216 -22.89 -4.55 8.28
C ARG A 216 -22.95 -6.03 7.93
N THR A 217 -22.92 -6.91 8.92
CA THR A 217 -23.14 -8.35 8.70
C THR A 217 -24.61 -8.64 8.41
N GLU A 218 -24.88 -9.82 7.85
CA GLU A 218 -26.24 -10.39 7.82
C GLU A 218 -26.83 -10.47 9.23
N ALA A 219 -28.15 -10.34 9.33
CA ALA A 219 -28.83 -10.55 10.61
C ALA A 219 -28.81 -12.02 11.00
N MET A 220 -28.09 -12.29 12.08
CA MET A 220 -28.01 -13.60 12.71
C MET A 220 -29.20 -13.78 13.66
N CYS A 221 -30.10 -14.72 13.33
CA CYS A 221 -31.11 -15.26 14.23
C CYS A 221 -30.44 -16.16 15.27
N TRP A 222 -30.61 -15.83 16.54
CA TRP A 222 -30.18 -16.67 17.66
C TRP A 222 -31.39 -17.13 18.48
N VAL A 223 -31.53 -18.46 18.62
CA VAL A 223 -32.59 -19.15 19.37
C VAL A 223 -32.00 -20.26 20.26
N PRO A 224 -32.69 -20.67 21.35
CA PRO A 224 -32.24 -21.78 22.18
C PRO A 224 -32.50 -23.15 21.53
N PHE A 225 -31.85 -24.19 22.06
CA PHE A 225 -32.13 -25.58 21.70
C PHE A 225 -33.52 -26.00 22.20
N ALA A 226 -34.26 -26.75 21.38
CA ALA A 226 -35.61 -27.24 21.68
C ALA A 226 -35.62 -28.40 22.69
N SER A 227 -34.52 -29.15 22.80
CA SER A 227 -34.36 -30.23 23.77
C SER A 227 -32.89 -30.61 23.96
N SER A 228 -32.55 -31.30 25.07
CA SER A 228 -31.21 -31.86 25.29
C SER A 228 -30.80 -32.88 24.21
N ARG A 229 -31.76 -33.46 23.48
CA ARG A 229 -31.47 -34.35 22.34
C ARG A 229 -30.97 -33.55 21.13
N GLU A 230 -31.50 -32.35 20.91
CA GLU A 230 -31.04 -31.45 19.84
C GLU A 230 -29.67 -30.86 20.18
N GLU A 231 -29.45 -30.45 21.44
CA GLU A 231 -28.14 -29.98 21.92
C GLU A 231 -27.04 -31.03 21.73
N ASN A 232 -27.33 -32.32 21.97
CA ASN A 232 -26.39 -33.41 21.73
C ASN A 232 -26.20 -33.79 20.26
N ALA A 233 -27.17 -33.49 19.38
CA ALA A 233 -27.10 -33.80 17.95
C ALA A 233 -26.33 -32.73 17.16
N LEU A 234 -26.33 -31.49 17.66
CA LEU A 234 -25.66 -30.33 17.05
C LEU A 234 -24.39 -29.93 17.80
N VAL A 235 -23.72 -30.87 18.48
CA VAL A 235 -22.45 -30.58 19.16
C VAL A 235 -21.43 -30.20 18.10
N PRO A 236 -20.90 -28.96 18.11
CA PRO A 236 -19.98 -28.52 17.09
C PRO A 236 -18.61 -29.16 17.32
N GLU A 237 -18.02 -29.69 16.25
CA GLU A 237 -16.64 -30.20 16.28
C GLU A 237 -15.67 -29.01 16.41
N PRO A 238 -14.54 -29.17 17.14
CA PRO A 238 -13.46 -28.19 17.15
C PRO A 238 -12.93 -27.91 15.74
N LEU A 239 -12.25 -26.78 15.56
CA LEU A 239 -11.57 -26.49 14.29
C LEU A 239 -10.57 -27.60 13.93
N ASN A 240 -10.61 -28.05 12.67
CA ASN A 240 -9.64 -28.98 12.08
C ASN A 240 -8.75 -28.27 11.03
N ASP A 241 -7.72 -28.97 10.54
CA ASP A 241 -6.76 -28.39 9.58
C ASP A 241 -7.45 -27.95 8.26
N ASP A 242 -8.47 -28.66 7.79
CA ASP A 242 -9.22 -28.31 6.57
C ASP A 242 -10.06 -27.02 6.76
N ASP A 243 -10.67 -26.83 7.94
CA ASP A 243 -11.40 -25.59 8.31
C ASP A 243 -10.48 -24.35 8.25
N VAL A 244 -9.18 -24.56 8.52
CA VAL A 244 -8.14 -23.51 8.55
C VAL A 244 -7.54 -23.29 7.17
N GLU A 245 -7.11 -24.37 6.50
CA GLU A 245 -6.32 -24.31 5.26
C GLU A 245 -7.19 -24.30 3.99
N GLU A 246 -8.25 -25.12 3.91
CA GLU A 246 -9.10 -25.23 2.71
C GLU A 246 -10.30 -24.27 2.76
N GLU A 247 -10.96 -24.15 3.91
CA GLU A 247 -12.17 -23.33 4.05
C GLU A 247 -11.88 -21.89 4.52
N GLY A 248 -10.71 -21.62 5.07
CA GLY A 248 -10.30 -20.29 5.52
C GLY A 248 -11.20 -19.68 6.60
N MET A 249 -11.89 -20.51 7.42
CA MET A 249 -12.83 -20.04 8.44
C MET A 249 -12.17 -19.12 9.47
N VAL A 250 -10.94 -19.48 9.85
CA VAL A 250 -10.11 -18.73 10.80
C VAL A 250 -9.81 -17.32 10.27
N GLU A 251 -9.39 -17.21 9.02
CA GLU A 251 -9.08 -15.91 8.42
C GLU A 251 -10.30 -15.00 8.37
N ARG A 252 -11.45 -15.53 7.92
CA ARG A 252 -12.72 -14.79 7.88
C ARG A 252 -13.13 -14.32 9.28
N HIS A 253 -12.97 -15.17 10.29
CA HIS A 253 -13.30 -14.83 11.68
C HIS A 253 -12.38 -13.73 12.24
N ILE A 254 -11.06 -13.78 11.96
CA ILE A 254 -10.14 -12.69 12.33
C ILE A 254 -10.59 -11.37 11.69
N GLN A 255 -10.87 -11.38 10.38
CA GLN A 255 -11.30 -10.17 9.67
C GLN A 255 -12.60 -9.61 10.26
N PHE A 256 -13.53 -10.48 10.65
CA PHE A 256 -14.73 -10.09 11.37
C PHE A 256 -14.42 -9.43 12.73
N ILE A 257 -13.59 -10.04 13.58
CA ILE A 257 -13.22 -9.47 14.90
C ILE A 257 -12.50 -8.11 14.72
N ARG A 258 -11.61 -7.99 13.73
CA ARG A 258 -10.88 -6.73 13.46
C ARG A 258 -11.80 -5.59 13.08
N ARG A 259 -12.81 -5.90 12.26
CA ARG A 259 -13.65 -4.89 11.63
C ARG A 259 -14.86 -4.54 12.48
N ARG A 260 -15.39 -5.45 13.30
CA ARG A 260 -16.59 -5.13 14.09
C ARG A 260 -16.34 -3.96 15.05
N LYS A 261 -17.22 -2.96 15.01
CA LYS A 261 -17.19 -1.77 15.88
C LYS A 261 -18.47 -1.59 16.67
N LEU A 262 -19.62 -1.86 16.04
CA LEU A 262 -20.91 -1.85 16.74
C LEU A 262 -21.53 -3.24 16.66
N CYS A 263 -22.26 -3.61 17.70
CA CYS A 263 -23.15 -4.76 17.68
C CYS A 263 -24.56 -4.28 17.97
N PHE A 264 -25.49 -4.62 17.07
CA PHE A 264 -26.91 -4.37 17.18
C PHE A 264 -27.55 -5.68 17.61
N LEU A 265 -28.18 -5.70 18.77
CA LEU A 265 -28.82 -6.87 19.34
C LEU A 265 -30.28 -6.57 19.59
N TYR A 266 -31.15 -7.08 18.72
CA TYR A 266 -32.59 -6.86 18.74
C TYR A 266 -33.29 -8.04 19.42
N MET A 267 -33.89 -7.80 20.58
CA MET A 267 -34.78 -8.73 21.29
C MET A 267 -36.17 -8.75 20.65
N VAL A 268 -36.35 -9.58 19.62
CA VAL A 268 -37.63 -9.72 18.89
C VAL A 268 -38.69 -10.34 19.81
N ASP A 269 -38.34 -11.43 20.49
CA ASP A 269 -39.21 -12.10 21.46
C ASP A 269 -38.38 -12.72 22.59
N ASN A 270 -38.79 -12.51 23.84
CA ASN A 270 -38.19 -13.12 25.03
C ASN A 270 -39.15 -13.00 26.23
N GLU A 271 -39.06 -13.93 27.19
CA GLU A 271 -39.85 -13.90 28.44
C GLU A 271 -39.20 -13.03 29.54
N GLY A 272 -38.16 -12.27 29.21
CA GLY A 272 -37.33 -11.48 30.12
C GLY A 272 -35.86 -11.89 30.07
N GLY A 273 -35.02 -11.33 30.95
CA GLY A 273 -33.59 -11.65 31.03
C GLY A 273 -32.74 -10.46 31.43
N SER A 274 -31.42 -10.67 31.48
CA SER A 274 -30.44 -9.62 31.69
C SER A 274 -29.29 -9.72 30.70
N ILE A 275 -28.75 -8.56 30.31
CA ILE A 275 -27.50 -8.42 29.58
C ILE A 275 -26.49 -7.70 30.44
N THR A 276 -25.28 -8.26 30.54
CA THR A 276 -24.12 -7.60 31.16
C THR A 276 -23.11 -7.23 30.08
N LEU A 277 -22.79 -5.96 29.95
CA LEU A 277 -21.70 -5.45 29.12
C LEU A 277 -20.42 -5.40 29.96
N HIS A 278 -19.37 -6.05 29.47
CA HIS A 278 -18.05 -6.15 30.09
C HIS A 278 -17.07 -5.24 29.31
N PRO A 279 -16.72 -4.07 29.83
CA PRO A 279 -15.76 -3.20 29.19
C PRO A 279 -14.36 -3.83 29.16
N ARG A 280 -13.57 -3.44 28.17
CA ARG A 280 -12.14 -3.76 28.09
C ARG A 280 -11.43 -3.21 29.32
N SER A 281 -10.47 -3.97 29.84
CA SER A 281 -9.85 -3.70 31.16
C SER A 281 -9.12 -2.36 31.24
N ASP A 282 -8.65 -1.82 30.12
CA ASP A 282 -7.98 -0.53 30.02
C ASP A 282 -8.92 0.67 30.11
N LEU A 283 -10.22 0.50 29.83
CA LEU A 283 -11.21 1.57 29.94
C LEU A 283 -11.52 1.96 31.39
N LYS A 284 -11.09 1.16 32.37
CA LYS A 284 -11.36 1.36 33.82
C LYS A 284 -12.86 1.56 34.14
N MET A 285 -13.75 1.06 33.29
CA MET A 285 -15.19 1.09 33.49
C MET A 285 -15.66 -0.17 34.22
N ALA A 286 -16.68 -0.05 35.07
CA ALA A 286 -17.32 -1.21 35.68
C ALA A 286 -18.27 -1.90 34.68
N PRO A 287 -18.44 -3.24 34.75
CA PRO A 287 -19.46 -3.93 33.96
C PRO A 287 -20.86 -3.39 34.25
N VAL A 288 -21.66 -3.21 33.21
CA VAL A 288 -23.04 -2.68 33.31
C VAL A 288 -24.01 -3.82 33.08
N THR A 289 -24.95 -4.03 34.00
CA THR A 289 -26.02 -5.04 33.84
C THR A 289 -27.36 -4.34 33.70
N MET A 290 -28.11 -4.70 32.67
CA MET A 290 -29.44 -4.15 32.38
C MET A 290 -30.46 -5.28 32.13
N PRO A 291 -31.69 -5.16 32.67
CA PRO A 291 -32.76 -6.08 32.33
C PRO A 291 -33.26 -5.80 30.90
N VAL A 292 -33.59 -6.86 30.15
CA VAL A 292 -34.04 -6.75 28.76
C VAL A 292 -35.36 -7.49 28.55
N GLU A 293 -36.24 -6.89 27.75
CA GLU A 293 -37.57 -7.39 27.40
C GLU A 293 -37.78 -7.30 25.88
N LYS A 294 -38.92 -7.81 25.39
CA LYS A 294 -39.21 -7.85 23.96
C LYS A 294 -39.43 -6.45 23.40
N GLY A 295 -39.05 -6.23 22.14
CA GLY A 295 -39.15 -4.91 21.50
C GLY A 295 -38.02 -3.96 21.89
N ARG A 296 -36.90 -4.50 22.41
CA ARG A 296 -35.68 -3.74 22.73
C ARG A 296 -34.61 -3.95 21.67
N LEU A 297 -33.91 -2.89 21.32
CA LEU A 297 -32.72 -2.93 20.48
C LEU A 297 -31.55 -2.34 21.26
N LEU A 298 -30.57 -3.17 21.59
CA LEU A 298 -29.32 -2.75 22.23
C LEU A 298 -28.25 -2.51 21.16
N ILE A 299 -27.62 -1.35 21.20
CA ILE A 299 -26.46 -1.03 20.35
C ILE A 299 -25.27 -0.74 21.27
N PHE A 300 -24.13 -1.39 21.05
CA PHE A 300 -22.92 -1.14 21.85
C PHE A 300 -21.64 -1.24 21.01
N ARG A 301 -20.58 -0.58 21.49
CA ARG A 301 -19.23 -0.64 20.93
C ARG A 301 -18.60 -2.01 21.17
N SER A 302 -18.74 -2.91 20.21
CA SER A 302 -18.28 -4.31 20.30
C SER A 302 -16.75 -4.43 20.29
N ASP A 303 -16.04 -3.40 19.86
CA ASP A 303 -14.58 -3.29 19.95
C ASP A 303 -14.07 -2.83 21.33
N LEU A 304 -14.98 -2.31 22.17
CA LEU A 304 -14.70 -1.81 23.52
C LEU A 304 -15.33 -2.68 24.61
N MET A 305 -16.40 -3.40 24.30
CA MET A 305 -17.20 -4.15 25.27
C MET A 305 -17.57 -5.54 24.73
N ALA A 306 -17.31 -6.57 25.53
CA ALA A 306 -17.91 -7.89 25.36
C ALA A 306 -19.24 -7.96 26.12
N TYR A 307 -20.06 -8.99 25.91
CA TYR A 307 -21.33 -9.13 26.63
C TYR A 307 -21.59 -10.54 27.16
N THR A 308 -22.52 -10.63 28.10
CA THR A 308 -23.13 -11.87 28.60
C THR A 308 -24.64 -11.69 28.54
N PHE A 309 -25.34 -12.57 27.82
CA PHE A 309 -26.80 -12.56 27.77
C PHE A 309 -27.37 -13.76 28.52
N THR A 310 -28.23 -13.49 29.50
CA THR A 310 -28.93 -14.51 30.30
C THR A 310 -30.44 -14.37 30.09
N PRO A 311 -31.01 -15.02 29.06
CA PRO A 311 -32.44 -14.98 28.80
C PRO A 311 -33.24 -15.74 29.86
N GLN A 312 -34.44 -15.25 30.18
CA GLN A 312 -35.45 -16.03 30.88
C GLN A 312 -36.33 -16.70 29.82
N GLY A 313 -36.34 -18.04 29.81
CA GLY A 313 -37.17 -18.81 28.88
C GLY A 313 -36.69 -18.81 27.42
N PRO A 314 -37.54 -19.29 26.48
CA PRO A 314 -37.26 -19.25 25.05
C PRO A 314 -37.15 -17.81 24.54
N HIS A 315 -36.26 -17.57 23.58
CA HIS A 315 -36.05 -16.26 22.97
C HIS A 315 -35.78 -16.35 21.47
N LEU A 316 -36.01 -15.23 20.78
CA LEU A 316 -35.57 -14.92 19.43
C LEU A 316 -34.84 -13.57 19.47
N THR A 317 -33.55 -13.61 19.20
CA THR A 317 -32.71 -12.41 19.05
C THR A 317 -32.19 -12.31 17.63
N LEU A 318 -32.17 -11.09 17.08
CA LEU A 318 -31.47 -10.78 15.84
C LEU A 318 -30.23 -9.98 16.16
N GLN A 319 -29.09 -10.39 15.62
CA GLN A 319 -27.81 -9.79 15.88
C GLN A 319 -27.11 -9.39 14.59
N VAL A 320 -26.60 -8.16 14.55
CA VAL A 320 -25.88 -7.59 13.41
C VAL A 320 -24.64 -6.87 13.93
N TRP A 321 -23.53 -6.96 13.23
CA TRP A 321 -22.34 -6.16 13.52
C TRP A 321 -22.11 -5.11 12.45
N VAL A 322 -21.84 -3.88 12.85
CA VAL A 322 -21.33 -2.84 11.96
C VAL A 322 -19.82 -2.97 11.91
N LEU A 323 -19.31 -3.08 10.69
CA LEU A 323 -17.91 -3.28 10.38
C LEU A 323 -17.30 -1.93 9.96
N GLU A 324 -16.14 -1.61 10.51
CA GLU A 324 -15.21 -0.65 9.93
C GLU A 324 -14.76 -1.16 8.56
N ALA A 325 -14.28 -0.22 7.73
CA ALA A 325 -13.56 -0.56 6.51
C ALA A 325 -12.59 -1.70 6.79
N PRO A 326 -12.54 -2.72 5.92
CA PRO A 326 -11.43 -3.66 6.02
C PRO A 326 -10.18 -2.78 6.09
N PRO A 327 -9.34 -2.94 7.12
CA PRO A 327 -8.16 -2.10 7.27
C PRO A 327 -7.52 -2.05 5.90
N LYS A 328 -7.29 -0.84 5.37
CA LYS A 328 -6.68 -0.67 4.05
C LYS A 328 -5.28 -1.26 4.15
N ILE A 329 -5.22 -2.55 3.89
CA ILE A 329 -4.07 -3.20 3.36
C ILE A 329 -4.01 -2.60 1.96
N GLU A 330 -3.20 -1.56 1.74
CA GLU A 330 -2.71 -1.28 0.39
C GLU A 330 -1.70 -2.37 0.01
N LEU A 331 -2.18 -3.61 -0.01
CA LEU A 331 -1.86 -4.52 -1.09
C LEU A 331 -2.90 -4.14 -2.14
N GLY A 332 -2.46 -3.68 -3.30
CA GLY A 332 -3.38 -3.70 -4.45
C GLY A 332 -3.99 -5.10 -4.53
N ASP A 333 -5.26 -5.21 -4.94
CA ASP A 333 -5.95 -6.48 -5.09
C ASP A 333 -5.04 -7.51 -5.80
N ILE A 334 -4.45 -8.42 -5.03
CA ILE A 334 -3.88 -9.66 -5.54
C ILE A 334 -5.00 -10.68 -5.39
N VAL A 335 -5.98 -10.64 -6.29
CA VAL A 335 -6.66 -11.89 -6.66
C VAL A 335 -5.63 -12.60 -7.54
N ALA A 336 -4.77 -13.41 -6.94
CA ALA A 336 -4.07 -14.43 -7.69
C ALA A 336 -4.40 -15.75 -7.04
N SER A 337 -5.16 -16.56 -7.77
CA SER A 337 -5.02 -18.00 -7.61
C SER A 337 -3.52 -18.31 -7.59
N SER A 338 -3.09 -19.19 -6.69
CA SER A 338 -1.69 -19.65 -6.53
C SER A 338 -1.09 -20.24 -7.82
N GLU A 339 -1.86 -20.28 -8.91
CA GLU A 339 -1.48 -20.71 -10.23
C GLU A 339 -0.90 -19.59 -11.12
N ASN A 340 -1.25 -18.30 -10.95
CA ASN A 340 -0.86 -17.25 -11.91
C ASN A 340 -0.45 -15.92 -11.26
N LEU A 341 0.87 -15.69 -11.15
CA LEU A 341 1.55 -14.40 -10.83
C LEU A 341 1.01 -13.20 -11.64
N THR A 342 0.42 -13.49 -12.79
CA THR A 342 -0.22 -12.58 -13.73
C THR A 342 -1.37 -11.81 -13.05
N GLU A 343 -2.26 -12.50 -12.34
CA GLU A 343 -3.48 -11.90 -11.76
C GLU A 343 -3.16 -10.97 -10.56
N ALA A 344 -2.09 -11.30 -9.81
CA ALA A 344 -1.58 -10.52 -8.68
C ALA A 344 -1.06 -9.13 -9.07
N LEU A 345 -0.43 -9.06 -10.23
CA LEU A 345 0.19 -7.82 -10.70
C LEU A 345 -0.78 -6.98 -11.52
N GLY A 346 -2.09 -7.32 -11.53
CA GLY A 346 -3.08 -6.71 -12.40
C GLY A 346 -2.82 -6.98 -13.89
N ILE A 347 -2.06 -8.03 -14.20
CA ILE A 347 -1.71 -8.42 -15.57
C ILE A 347 -2.79 -9.38 -16.08
N TYR A 348 -3.45 -9.02 -17.16
CA TYR A 348 -4.42 -9.84 -17.85
C TYR A 348 -3.75 -10.90 -18.73
N GLN A 349 -4.51 -11.96 -19.00
CA GLN A 349 -4.11 -12.93 -20.01
C GLN A 349 -4.20 -12.27 -21.39
N GLY A 350 -3.04 -11.89 -21.94
CA GLY A 350 -2.94 -11.41 -23.31
C GLY A 350 -3.25 -12.50 -24.34
N PRO A 351 -3.23 -12.14 -25.65
CA PRO A 351 -3.59 -13.05 -26.73
C PRO A 351 -2.83 -14.38 -26.68
N LEU A 352 -3.56 -15.50 -26.83
CA LEU A 352 -3.00 -16.85 -26.69
C LEU A 352 -1.91 -17.15 -27.71
N VAL A 353 -1.02 -18.08 -27.35
CA VAL A 353 0.04 -18.57 -28.24
C VAL A 353 -0.56 -19.09 -29.54
N PRO A 354 -0.14 -18.56 -30.70
CA PRO A 354 -0.50 -19.13 -31.99
C PRO A 354 -0.12 -20.61 -32.07
N GLN A 355 -1.05 -21.48 -32.49
CA GLN A 355 -0.82 -22.93 -32.57
C GLN A 355 -0.25 -23.34 -33.93
N GLY A 356 0.56 -24.39 -33.97
CA GLY A 356 1.09 -24.98 -35.21
C GLY A 356 2.46 -24.46 -35.65
N ALA A 357 2.74 -24.52 -36.96
CA ALA A 357 4.00 -24.03 -37.52
C ALA A 357 4.00 -22.49 -37.56
N ARG A 358 4.88 -21.87 -36.79
CA ARG A 358 4.97 -20.41 -36.60
C ARG A 358 6.20 -19.85 -37.29
N ALA A 359 6.10 -18.62 -37.78
CA ALA A 359 7.26 -17.88 -38.26
C ALA A 359 7.91 -17.15 -37.07
N HIS A 360 9.02 -17.71 -36.59
CA HIS A 360 9.78 -17.19 -35.46
C HIS A 360 10.84 -16.20 -35.95
N ILE A 361 10.77 -14.97 -35.49
CA ILE A 361 11.84 -13.97 -35.64
C ILE A 361 12.90 -14.29 -34.58
N MET A 362 13.96 -14.99 -34.96
CA MET A 362 14.95 -15.49 -33.99
C MET A 362 15.93 -14.43 -33.51
N ALA A 363 16.23 -13.45 -34.36
CA ALA A 363 17.11 -12.34 -34.04
C ALA A 363 16.80 -11.13 -34.92
N GLY A 364 17.13 -9.94 -34.42
CA GLY A 364 17.08 -8.68 -35.17
C GLY A 364 18.25 -7.77 -34.79
N SER A 365 18.70 -6.95 -35.74
CA SER A 365 19.67 -5.89 -35.50
C SER A 365 19.33 -4.67 -36.35
N CYS A 366 19.53 -3.48 -35.80
CA CYS A 366 19.20 -2.23 -36.45
C CYS A 366 20.28 -1.20 -36.20
N LEU A 367 20.67 -0.49 -37.25
CA LEU A 367 21.40 0.77 -37.19
C LEU A 367 20.40 1.89 -37.46
N THR A 368 20.15 2.80 -36.51
CA THR A 368 19.28 3.97 -36.74
C THR A 368 19.82 5.24 -36.09
N GLY A 369 19.22 6.38 -36.44
CA GLY A 369 19.39 7.61 -35.66
C GLY A 369 19.14 7.39 -34.17
N GLY A 370 19.83 8.17 -33.33
CA GLY A 370 19.89 7.96 -31.88
C GLY A 370 21.04 7.05 -31.44
N GLY A 371 21.89 6.59 -32.38
CA GLY A 371 23.08 5.81 -32.09
C GLY A 371 22.79 4.36 -31.68
N THR A 372 21.74 3.76 -32.26
CA THR A 372 21.32 2.40 -31.89
C THR A 372 21.83 1.39 -32.92
N TRP A 373 22.43 0.29 -32.45
CA TRP A 373 22.96 -0.85 -33.21
C TRP A 373 22.24 -2.18 -32.90
N SER A 374 21.38 -2.19 -31.87
CA SER A 374 20.62 -3.37 -31.49
C SER A 374 19.21 -3.04 -30.99
N LEU A 375 18.36 -4.07 -30.91
CA LEU A 375 17.03 -3.97 -30.31
C LEU A 375 17.11 -3.50 -28.85
N GLU A 376 18.13 -3.89 -28.10
CA GLU A 376 18.33 -3.47 -26.71
C GLU A 376 18.60 -1.96 -26.60
N GLU A 377 19.49 -1.42 -27.44
CA GLU A 377 19.77 0.03 -27.45
C GLU A 377 18.56 0.84 -27.94
N ALA A 378 17.88 0.33 -28.97
CA ALA A 378 16.63 0.91 -29.45
C ALA A 378 15.55 0.91 -28.36
N SER A 379 15.51 -0.11 -27.49
CA SER A 379 14.57 -0.16 -26.37
C SER A 379 14.77 1.01 -25.40
N CYS A 380 16.01 1.31 -25.03
CA CYS A 380 16.34 2.43 -24.14
C CYS A 380 15.91 3.76 -24.75
N MET A 381 16.19 3.94 -26.05
CA MET A 381 15.81 5.14 -26.79
C MET A 381 14.28 5.35 -26.81
N TYR A 382 13.52 4.31 -27.19
CA TYR A 382 12.07 4.40 -27.30
C TYR A 382 11.37 4.52 -25.94
N LEU A 383 11.80 3.76 -24.93
CA LEU A 383 11.23 3.82 -23.58
C LEU A 383 11.38 5.20 -22.96
N SER A 384 12.51 5.87 -23.24
CA SER A 384 12.79 7.23 -22.75
C SER A 384 12.06 8.30 -23.56
N GLY A 385 11.33 7.94 -24.62
CA GLY A 385 10.68 8.91 -25.51
C GLY A 385 11.68 9.84 -26.21
N THR A 386 12.84 9.31 -26.59
CA THR A 386 13.95 10.10 -27.16
C THR A 386 13.58 10.66 -28.54
N ASP A 387 13.76 11.98 -28.72
CA ASP A 387 13.82 12.62 -30.04
C ASP A 387 15.25 12.50 -30.59
N ALA A 388 15.42 11.66 -31.61
CA ALA A 388 16.70 11.39 -32.26
C ALA A 388 16.97 12.28 -33.47
N HIS A 389 16.15 13.30 -33.73
CA HIS A 389 16.37 14.21 -34.84
C HIS A 389 17.54 15.15 -34.55
N VAL A 390 18.50 15.17 -35.46
CA VAL A 390 19.66 16.07 -35.41
C VAL A 390 19.64 17.02 -36.60
N TYR A 391 20.38 18.12 -36.47
CA TYR A 391 20.70 18.98 -37.60
C TYR A 391 21.61 18.20 -38.56
N VAL A 392 21.39 18.32 -39.87
CA VAL A 392 22.23 17.63 -40.86
C VAL A 392 23.70 18.06 -40.72
N PRO A 393 24.65 17.15 -40.45
CA PRO A 393 26.05 17.52 -40.28
C PRO A 393 26.67 18.07 -41.57
N ASN A 394 27.51 19.10 -41.46
CA ASN A 394 28.28 19.64 -42.59
C ASN A 394 29.18 18.60 -43.27
N SER A 395 29.58 17.55 -42.54
CA SER A 395 30.34 16.41 -43.07
C SER A 395 29.53 15.53 -44.02
N ARG A 396 28.19 15.63 -44.04
CA ARG A 396 27.33 15.03 -45.08
C ARG A 396 27.23 15.97 -46.28
N PHE A 397 26.74 17.18 -46.06
CA PHE A 397 26.68 18.24 -47.05
C PHE A 397 26.47 19.58 -46.36
N ASP A 398 26.90 20.66 -47.01
CA ASP A 398 26.77 22.03 -46.51
C ASP A 398 25.32 22.51 -46.65
N THR A 399 24.59 22.57 -45.53
CA THR A 399 23.19 23.00 -45.51
C THR A 399 23.02 24.46 -45.90
N ASP A 400 24.03 25.33 -45.72
CA ASP A 400 23.94 26.76 -46.06
C ASP A 400 23.76 26.99 -47.57
N LEU A 401 24.21 26.04 -48.40
CA LEU A 401 24.09 26.11 -49.86
C LEU A 401 22.69 25.75 -50.37
N TYR A 402 21.97 24.90 -49.65
CA TYR A 402 20.72 24.30 -50.11
C TYR A 402 19.51 24.75 -49.31
N PHE A 403 19.69 25.29 -48.10
CA PHE A 403 18.60 25.64 -47.20
C PHE A 403 18.10 27.08 -47.39
N THR A 404 16.78 27.26 -47.39
CA THR A 404 16.13 28.58 -47.37
C THR A 404 15.82 29.05 -45.95
N LYS A 405 16.10 30.33 -45.64
CA LYS A 405 15.94 30.91 -44.29
C LYS A 405 14.48 31.15 -43.89
N ASP A 406 13.62 31.56 -44.83
CA ASP A 406 12.21 31.92 -44.53
C ASP A 406 11.23 30.76 -44.79
N GLY A 407 11.74 29.52 -44.79
CA GLY A 407 10.95 28.30 -44.97
C GLY A 407 10.31 28.24 -46.36
N ASP A 408 9.02 27.90 -46.42
CA ASP A 408 8.27 27.74 -47.68
C ASP A 408 8.20 29.01 -48.54
N LYS A 409 8.37 30.20 -47.95
CA LYS A 409 8.24 31.48 -48.65
C LYS A 409 9.29 31.68 -49.74
N ASP A 410 10.52 31.22 -49.51
CA ASP A 410 11.59 31.29 -50.50
C ASP A 410 11.92 29.91 -51.08
N LEU A 411 11.00 28.94 -50.95
CA LEU A 411 11.12 27.67 -51.64
C LEU A 411 11.09 27.90 -53.15
N ILE A 412 12.15 27.47 -53.82
CA ILE A 412 12.21 27.30 -55.26
C ILE A 412 12.10 25.78 -55.49
N PRO A 413 10.93 25.28 -55.96
CA PRO A 413 10.70 23.85 -56.08
C PRO A 413 11.82 23.14 -56.84
N PHE A 414 12.32 22.06 -56.26
CA PHE A 414 13.42 21.25 -56.79
C PHE A 414 14.78 21.96 -56.92
N ALA A 415 14.98 23.11 -56.25
CA ALA A 415 16.26 23.82 -56.25
C ALA A 415 16.83 24.09 -54.84
N ASN A 416 16.00 24.28 -53.83
CA ASN A 416 16.40 24.43 -52.43
C ASN A 416 15.48 23.64 -51.49
N SER A 417 15.86 23.55 -50.21
CA SER A 417 15.15 22.83 -49.16
C SER A 417 14.75 23.79 -48.05
N TYR A 418 13.52 23.69 -47.54
CA TYR A 418 13.11 24.36 -46.30
C TYR A 418 13.32 23.48 -45.05
N HIS A 419 13.99 22.33 -45.20
CA HIS A 419 14.17 21.34 -44.15
C HIS A 419 15.65 20.94 -44.03
N HIS A 420 16.18 20.91 -42.81
CA HIS A 420 17.60 20.66 -42.52
C HIS A 420 17.83 19.79 -41.27
N HIS A 421 16.82 19.01 -40.87
CA HIS A 421 16.91 18.04 -39.77
C HIS A 421 16.69 16.62 -40.29
N GLY A 422 17.02 15.62 -39.48
CA GLY A 422 16.64 14.24 -39.73
C GLY A 422 17.03 13.32 -38.59
N GLY A 423 16.40 12.15 -38.51
CA GLY A 423 16.88 11.08 -37.63
C GLY A 423 18.08 10.39 -38.29
N LEU A 424 19.26 10.98 -38.08
CA LEU A 424 20.49 10.59 -38.76
C LEU A 424 21.36 9.68 -37.90
N CYS A 425 21.98 8.69 -38.54
CA CYS A 425 23.04 7.90 -37.91
C CYS A 425 24.30 8.77 -37.80
N TYR A 426 25.23 8.43 -36.89
CA TYR A 426 26.45 9.20 -36.82
C TYR A 426 27.27 9.04 -38.10
N ASP A 427 27.91 10.12 -38.56
CA ASP A 427 28.68 10.12 -39.82
C ASP A 427 29.76 9.05 -39.85
N ALA A 428 30.43 8.83 -38.72
CA ALA A 428 31.42 7.76 -38.57
C ALA A 428 30.80 6.38 -38.82
N GLU A 429 29.56 6.15 -38.39
CA GLU A 429 28.87 4.86 -38.53
C GLU A 429 28.45 4.60 -39.97
N VAL A 430 27.97 5.63 -40.69
CA VAL A 430 27.56 5.46 -42.09
C VAL A 430 28.76 5.24 -43.00
N MET A 431 29.86 5.95 -42.76
CA MET A 431 31.03 5.93 -43.65
C MET A 431 32.07 4.85 -43.32
N SER A 432 32.15 4.38 -42.06
CA SER A 432 33.11 3.33 -41.68
C SER A 432 32.63 1.95 -42.14
N PHE A 433 33.56 1.09 -42.55
CA PHE A 433 33.26 -0.30 -42.92
C PHE A 433 34.49 -1.18 -42.72
N ASP A 434 34.31 -2.34 -42.08
CA ASP A 434 35.39 -3.33 -41.91
C ASP A 434 35.59 -4.14 -43.20
N CYS A 435 36.35 -3.57 -44.13
CA CYS A 435 36.60 -4.19 -45.43
C CYS A 435 37.38 -5.51 -45.32
N ASP A 436 38.36 -5.61 -44.42
CA ASP A 436 39.16 -6.82 -44.20
C ASP A 436 38.30 -8.00 -43.72
N PHE A 437 37.38 -7.74 -42.78
CA PHE A 437 36.47 -8.77 -42.28
C PHE A 437 35.65 -9.37 -43.43
N PHE A 438 35.14 -8.55 -44.35
CA PHE A 438 34.33 -8.99 -45.49
C PHE A 438 35.14 -9.34 -46.74
N GLY A 439 36.47 -9.28 -46.70
CA GLY A 439 37.34 -9.68 -47.81
C GLY A 439 37.37 -8.69 -48.98
N TYR A 440 37.16 -7.40 -48.70
CA TYR A 440 37.30 -6.31 -49.65
C TYR A 440 38.55 -5.49 -49.36
N THR A 441 39.11 -4.89 -50.41
CA THR A 441 40.11 -3.82 -50.26
C THR A 441 39.45 -2.49 -49.93
N GLU A 442 40.19 -1.57 -49.29
CA GLU A 442 39.70 -0.20 -49.01
C GLU A 442 39.18 0.51 -50.26
N HIS A 443 39.83 0.31 -51.41
CA HIS A 443 39.40 0.91 -52.66
C HIS A 443 38.03 0.37 -53.10
N GLN A 444 37.81 -0.94 -53.01
CA GLN A 444 36.52 -1.55 -53.37
C GLN A 444 35.41 -1.07 -52.44
N ALA A 445 35.66 -1.02 -51.13
CA ALA A 445 34.73 -0.45 -50.16
C ALA A 445 34.41 1.02 -50.46
N SER A 446 35.40 1.83 -50.87
CA SER A 446 35.18 3.25 -51.24
C SER A 446 34.27 3.47 -52.45
N LEU A 447 33.96 2.43 -53.23
CA LEU A 447 33.04 2.49 -54.36
C LEU A 447 31.62 2.04 -53.99
N MET A 448 31.50 1.22 -52.94
CA MET A 448 30.23 0.68 -52.49
C MET A 448 29.39 1.77 -51.82
N GLN A 449 28.11 1.85 -52.20
CA GLN A 449 27.19 2.74 -51.51
C GLN A 449 27.03 2.34 -50.04
N PRO A 450 26.88 3.29 -49.10
CA PRO A 450 26.80 2.98 -47.67
C PRO A 450 25.72 1.96 -47.28
N ALA A 451 24.60 1.92 -48.01
CA ALA A 451 23.56 0.92 -47.84
C ALA A 451 24.10 -0.53 -47.99
N GLN A 452 25.05 -0.76 -48.91
CA GLN A 452 25.69 -2.09 -49.06
C GLN A 452 26.59 -2.43 -47.86
N HIS A 453 27.33 -1.46 -47.32
CA HIS A 453 28.15 -1.66 -46.12
C HIS A 453 27.29 -2.05 -44.92
N LYS A 454 26.29 -1.22 -44.62
CA LYS A 454 25.45 -1.43 -43.44
C LYS A 454 24.58 -2.68 -43.57
N THR A 455 24.10 -3.01 -44.77
CA THR A 455 23.39 -4.27 -45.01
C THR A 455 24.28 -5.49 -44.75
N LEU A 456 25.58 -5.45 -45.11
CA LEU A 456 26.54 -6.52 -44.81
C LEU A 456 26.78 -6.67 -43.30
N GLU A 457 27.05 -5.57 -42.60
CA GLU A 457 27.32 -5.56 -41.16
C GLU A 457 26.10 -5.98 -40.35
N VAL A 458 24.97 -5.29 -40.52
CA VAL A 458 23.73 -5.55 -39.78
C VAL A 458 23.17 -6.93 -40.14
N GLY A 459 23.25 -7.34 -41.41
CA GLY A 459 22.80 -8.66 -41.84
C GLY A 459 23.63 -9.80 -41.26
N TYR A 460 24.96 -9.65 -41.22
CA TYR A 460 25.83 -10.63 -40.58
C TYR A 460 25.63 -10.66 -39.06
N GLU A 461 25.53 -9.50 -38.41
CA GLU A 461 25.26 -9.40 -36.97
C GLU A 461 23.95 -10.08 -36.59
N THR A 462 22.91 -9.88 -37.39
CA THR A 462 21.61 -10.55 -37.21
C THR A 462 21.74 -12.08 -37.29
N LEU A 463 22.47 -12.59 -38.30
CA LEU A 463 22.74 -14.02 -38.44
C LEU A 463 23.58 -14.55 -37.27
N PHE A 464 24.57 -13.78 -36.84
CA PHE A 464 25.43 -14.12 -35.72
C PHE A 464 24.65 -14.27 -34.41
N ARG A 465 23.76 -13.31 -34.12
CA ARG A 465 22.81 -13.37 -33.00
C ARG A 465 21.83 -14.54 -33.11
N ALA A 466 21.44 -14.94 -34.33
CA ALA A 466 20.65 -16.15 -34.57
C ALA A 466 21.46 -17.46 -34.45
N GLY A 467 22.74 -17.41 -34.06
CA GLY A 467 23.61 -18.57 -33.82
C GLY A 467 24.43 -19.02 -35.02
N TRP A 468 24.43 -18.25 -36.12
CA TRP A 468 25.25 -18.55 -37.28
C TRP A 468 26.66 -17.95 -37.16
N THR A 469 27.62 -18.57 -37.83
CA THR A 469 28.96 -18.01 -38.05
C THR A 469 29.20 -17.98 -39.55
N LYS A 470 30.16 -17.18 -40.04
CA LYS A 470 30.56 -17.23 -41.47
C LYS A 470 30.79 -18.65 -41.96
N LYS A 471 31.39 -19.50 -41.12
CA LYS A 471 31.68 -20.89 -41.45
C LYS A 471 30.43 -21.77 -41.48
N SER A 472 29.49 -21.60 -40.54
CA SER A 472 28.30 -22.47 -40.45
C SER A 472 27.18 -22.07 -41.42
N VAL A 473 27.06 -20.79 -41.75
CA VAL A 473 26.06 -20.28 -42.72
C VAL A 473 26.48 -20.53 -44.17
N MET A 474 27.78 -20.75 -44.42
CA MET A 474 28.28 -21.06 -45.75
C MET A 474 27.60 -22.31 -46.31
N ASN A 475 27.13 -22.19 -47.55
CA ASN A 475 26.34 -23.16 -48.30
C ASN A 475 24.93 -23.45 -47.74
N GLN A 476 24.46 -22.70 -46.73
CA GLN A 476 23.10 -22.86 -46.22
C GLN A 476 22.08 -22.18 -47.15
N PRO A 477 20.88 -22.76 -47.32
CA PRO A 477 19.80 -22.18 -48.11
C PRO A 477 19.05 -21.11 -47.30
N VAL A 478 19.77 -20.09 -46.83
CA VAL A 478 19.17 -18.91 -46.19
C VAL A 478 18.78 -17.93 -47.28
N LEU A 479 17.49 -17.57 -47.32
CA LEU A 479 16.95 -16.58 -48.24
C LEU A 479 17.31 -15.16 -47.77
N VAL A 480 17.40 -14.20 -48.69
CA VAL A 480 17.64 -12.78 -48.37
C VAL A 480 16.57 -11.92 -49.04
N TYR A 481 15.88 -11.07 -48.28
CA TYR A 481 14.84 -10.15 -48.75
C TYR A 481 15.13 -8.74 -48.24
N VAL A 482 15.47 -7.80 -49.11
CA VAL A 482 15.87 -6.45 -48.71
C VAL A 482 15.03 -5.40 -49.42
N GLY A 483 14.42 -4.49 -48.65
CA GLY A 483 13.85 -3.24 -49.16
C GLY A 483 14.94 -2.19 -49.35
N ASP A 484 15.10 -1.67 -50.56
CA ASP A 484 16.08 -0.64 -50.89
C ASP A 484 15.54 0.23 -52.02
N CYS A 485 15.37 1.54 -51.79
CA CYS A 485 14.98 2.52 -52.80
C CYS A 485 16.20 3.11 -53.54
N GLY A 486 17.42 2.68 -53.16
CA GLY A 486 18.67 3.29 -53.57
C GLY A 486 19.02 4.53 -52.77
N CYS A 487 20.21 5.06 -53.03
CA CYS A 487 20.67 6.31 -52.47
C CYS A 487 21.44 7.13 -53.52
N GLU A 488 21.74 8.39 -53.18
CA GLU A 488 22.33 9.38 -54.09
C GLU A 488 23.81 9.14 -54.35
N TRP A 489 24.36 8.04 -53.83
CA TRP A 489 25.75 7.64 -54.02
C TRP A 489 26.16 7.56 -55.49
N TRP A 490 25.21 7.25 -56.39
CA TRP A 490 25.45 7.30 -57.82
C TRP A 490 25.96 8.66 -58.31
N ASN A 491 25.46 9.78 -57.78
CA ASN A 491 25.90 11.11 -58.19
C ASN A 491 27.36 11.34 -57.79
N ASN A 492 27.74 10.90 -56.58
CA ASN A 492 29.11 10.95 -56.09
C ASN A 492 30.06 10.12 -56.97
N LEU A 493 29.65 8.89 -57.31
CA LEU A 493 30.40 8.06 -58.24
C LEU A 493 30.49 8.74 -59.61
N LEU A 494 29.38 9.18 -60.21
CA LEU A 494 29.39 9.81 -61.53
C LEU A 494 30.39 10.97 -61.63
N VAL A 495 30.48 11.82 -60.61
CA VAL A 495 31.49 12.91 -60.54
C VAL A 495 32.90 12.33 -60.58
N ARG A 496 33.23 11.35 -59.72
CA ARG A 496 34.52 10.66 -59.72
C ARG A 496 34.81 9.95 -61.06
N GLN A 497 33.78 9.41 -61.71
CA GLN A 497 33.88 8.81 -63.05
C GLN A 497 34.26 9.85 -64.09
N MET A 498 33.61 11.02 -64.09
CA MET A 498 33.93 12.14 -64.99
C MET A 498 35.36 12.66 -64.76
N HIS A 499 35.87 12.58 -63.52
CA HIS A 499 37.27 12.89 -63.18
C HIS A 499 38.27 11.77 -63.54
N GLY A 500 37.81 10.66 -64.15
CA GLY A 500 38.67 9.58 -64.61
C GLY A 500 39.13 8.61 -63.52
N GLU A 501 38.60 8.68 -62.30
CA GLU A 501 39.04 7.82 -61.19
C GLU A 501 38.78 6.33 -61.44
N HIS A 502 37.70 6.00 -62.17
CA HIS A 502 37.38 4.65 -62.61
C HIS A 502 38.47 4.00 -63.51
N MET A 503 39.37 4.81 -64.09
CA MET A 503 40.48 4.36 -64.93
C MET A 503 41.80 4.20 -64.15
N ASN A 504 41.86 4.63 -62.89
CA ASN A 504 43.09 4.72 -62.09
C ASN A 504 43.37 3.49 -61.19
N GLY A 505 42.62 2.40 -61.34
CA GLY A 505 42.71 1.21 -60.47
C GLY A 505 43.15 -0.09 -61.18
N ASP A 506 43.36 -1.15 -60.38
CA ASP A 506 43.51 -2.53 -60.87
C ASP A 506 42.32 -2.91 -61.77
N LYS A 507 42.52 -3.74 -62.80
CA LYS A 507 41.43 -4.17 -63.72
C LYS A 507 40.27 -4.83 -62.97
N SER A 508 40.54 -5.41 -61.79
CA SER A 508 39.54 -5.93 -60.86
C SER A 508 38.61 -4.85 -60.29
N ALA A 509 39.08 -3.60 -60.12
CA ALA A 509 38.32 -2.50 -59.55
C ALA A 509 37.36 -1.85 -60.56
N THR A 510 37.74 -1.84 -61.85
CA THR A 510 36.89 -1.29 -62.93
C THR A 510 35.57 -2.04 -63.08
N LEU A 511 35.55 -3.35 -62.78
CA LEU A 511 34.33 -4.18 -62.81
C LEU A 511 33.39 -3.92 -61.62
N GLN A 512 33.88 -3.36 -60.52
CA GLN A 512 33.09 -3.14 -59.30
C GLN A 512 32.39 -1.79 -59.23
N TRP A 513 32.66 -0.89 -60.18
CA TRP A 513 32.02 0.42 -60.26
C TRP A 513 30.49 0.30 -60.42
N GLU A 514 30.05 -0.55 -61.34
CA GLU A 514 28.63 -0.83 -61.58
C GLU A 514 27.98 -1.58 -60.41
N GLU A 515 28.75 -2.42 -59.72
CA GLU A 515 28.26 -3.16 -58.56
C GLU A 515 28.09 -2.27 -57.33
N GLY A 516 29.01 -1.32 -57.11
CA GLY A 516 29.02 -0.43 -55.95
C GLY A 516 27.82 0.53 -55.90
N ARG A 517 27.24 0.88 -57.06
CA ARG A 517 26.04 1.73 -57.16
C ARG A 517 24.71 0.98 -57.23
N SER A 518 24.75 -0.33 -57.48
CA SER A 518 23.55 -1.07 -57.85
C SER A 518 22.73 -1.46 -56.61
N ILE A 519 21.45 -1.08 -56.60
CA ILE A 519 20.49 -1.48 -55.56
C ILE A 519 20.29 -3.00 -55.53
N THR A 520 20.36 -3.66 -56.70
CA THR A 520 20.20 -5.12 -56.82
C THR A 520 21.31 -5.86 -56.06
N ILE A 521 22.48 -5.23 -55.93
CA ILE A 521 23.66 -5.81 -55.30
C ILE A 521 23.61 -5.70 -53.77
N THR A 522 22.80 -4.79 -53.22
CA THR A 522 22.67 -4.58 -51.75
C THR A 522 22.36 -5.88 -51.00
N GLY A 523 21.30 -6.59 -51.37
CA GLY A 523 20.99 -7.91 -50.77
C GLY A 523 21.86 -9.06 -51.30
N GLN A 524 22.32 -8.99 -52.56
CA GLN A 524 23.13 -10.07 -53.16
C GLN A 524 24.51 -10.18 -52.54
N ARG A 525 25.14 -9.05 -52.15
CA ARG A 525 26.45 -9.07 -51.49
C ARG A 525 26.43 -9.86 -50.19
N LEU A 526 25.34 -9.81 -49.41
CA LEU A 526 25.21 -10.67 -48.22
C LEU A 526 25.34 -12.15 -48.58
N SER A 527 24.59 -12.60 -49.58
CA SER A 527 24.61 -14.00 -50.01
C SER A 527 25.98 -14.40 -50.56
N TYR A 528 26.58 -13.55 -51.39
CA TYR A 528 27.90 -13.79 -51.97
C TYR A 528 29.00 -13.88 -50.90
N ASN A 529 29.08 -12.90 -49.99
CA ASN A 529 30.16 -12.83 -49.00
C ASN A 529 30.06 -13.90 -47.91
N LEU A 530 28.84 -14.28 -47.54
CA LEU A 530 28.61 -15.30 -46.53
C LEU A 530 28.48 -16.71 -47.14
N GLY A 531 28.51 -16.82 -48.47
CA GLY A 531 28.38 -18.08 -49.20
C GLY A 531 27.01 -18.74 -49.08
N MET A 532 25.95 -17.96 -48.83
CA MET A 532 24.57 -18.47 -48.72
C MET A 532 24.02 -18.83 -50.10
N ARG A 533 23.11 -19.81 -50.14
CA ARG A 533 22.57 -20.38 -51.39
C ARG A 533 21.08 -20.15 -51.62
N GLY A 534 20.40 -19.49 -50.68
CA GLY A 534 19.00 -19.11 -50.89
C GLY A 534 18.89 -17.94 -51.87
N PRO A 535 17.73 -17.80 -52.55
CA PRO A 535 17.40 -16.62 -53.33
C PRO A 535 17.62 -15.31 -52.56
N ALA A 536 18.25 -14.34 -53.22
CA ALA A 536 18.38 -12.96 -52.76
C ALA A 536 17.46 -12.06 -53.61
N TRP A 537 16.50 -11.43 -52.95
CA TRP A 537 15.47 -10.58 -53.54
C TRP A 537 15.56 -9.16 -52.97
N VAL A 538 15.47 -8.18 -53.87
CA VAL A 538 15.47 -6.76 -53.52
C VAL A 538 14.20 -6.14 -54.09
N CYS A 539 13.55 -5.26 -53.33
CA CYS A 539 12.37 -4.54 -53.81
C CYS A 539 12.37 -3.05 -53.45
N ASP A 540 11.68 -2.30 -54.32
CA ASP A 540 11.33 -0.91 -54.12
C ASP A 540 9.80 -0.78 -54.23
N THR A 541 9.17 -0.61 -53.07
CA THR A 541 7.78 -0.17 -52.94
C THR A 541 7.71 1.14 -52.15
N ALA A 542 8.73 1.99 -52.32
CA ALA A 542 8.94 3.21 -51.55
C ALA A 542 8.95 2.96 -50.03
N CYS A 543 8.13 3.70 -49.28
CA CYS A 543 8.08 3.67 -47.81
C CYS A 543 7.70 2.30 -47.22
N SER A 544 7.07 1.42 -48.00
CA SER A 544 6.69 0.08 -47.55
C SER A 544 7.73 -1.00 -47.85
N SER A 545 8.84 -0.67 -48.54
CA SER A 545 9.80 -1.66 -49.08
C SER A 545 10.27 -2.70 -48.07
N GLY A 546 10.75 -2.29 -46.91
CA GLY A 546 11.28 -3.22 -45.89
C GLY A 546 10.22 -4.13 -45.29
N LEU A 547 8.99 -3.63 -45.11
CA LEU A 547 7.89 -4.48 -44.64
C LEU A 547 7.36 -5.38 -45.76
N THR A 548 7.31 -4.91 -47.01
CA THR A 548 7.02 -5.74 -48.18
C THR A 548 8.03 -6.88 -48.33
N ALA A 549 9.32 -6.59 -48.13
CA ALA A 549 10.40 -7.58 -48.13
C ALA A 549 10.20 -8.61 -47.02
N PHE A 550 9.88 -8.17 -45.80
CA PHE A 550 9.53 -9.05 -44.69
C PHE A 550 8.30 -9.93 -44.96
N CYS A 551 7.19 -9.35 -45.43
CA CYS A 551 5.98 -10.10 -45.81
C CYS A 551 6.28 -11.15 -46.87
N THR A 552 7.01 -10.77 -47.92
CA THR A 552 7.39 -11.68 -49.02
C THR A 552 8.33 -12.78 -48.53
N ALA A 553 9.26 -12.48 -47.64
CA ALA A 553 10.13 -13.46 -47.00
C ALA A 553 9.31 -14.50 -46.23
N MET A 554 8.33 -14.06 -45.43
CA MET A 554 7.42 -14.95 -44.70
C MET A 554 6.61 -15.85 -45.64
N TYR A 555 6.03 -15.29 -46.70
CA TYR A 555 5.37 -16.10 -47.74
C TYR A 555 6.31 -17.14 -48.34
N SER A 556 7.58 -16.78 -48.53
CA SER A 556 8.57 -17.62 -49.19
C SER A 556 9.09 -18.77 -48.33
N ILE A 557 9.03 -18.67 -47.00
CA ILE A 557 9.43 -19.74 -46.08
C ILE A 557 8.24 -20.56 -45.54
N LYS A 558 6.99 -20.09 -45.71
CA LYS A 558 5.78 -20.81 -45.30
C LYS A 558 5.63 -22.17 -45.98
N LYS A 559 5.40 -23.21 -45.17
CA LYS A 559 5.08 -24.56 -45.64
C LYS A 559 3.59 -24.64 -46.00
N PRO A 560 3.20 -25.46 -46.99
CA PRO A 560 1.80 -25.69 -47.33
C PRO A 560 1.00 -26.18 -46.12
N THR A 561 -0.19 -25.62 -45.89
CA THR A 561 -1.12 -26.06 -44.84
C THR A 561 -2.42 -26.62 -45.44
N ILE A 562 -3.11 -27.49 -44.68
CA ILE A 562 -4.43 -28.07 -45.04
C ILE A 562 -5.53 -27.01 -45.28
N ARG A 563 -5.33 -25.77 -44.80
CA ARG A 563 -6.29 -24.65 -44.93
C ARG A 563 -6.02 -23.73 -46.13
N GLY A 564 -5.17 -24.11 -47.09
CA GLY A 564 -5.16 -23.50 -48.42
C GLY A 564 -3.98 -22.58 -48.77
N THR A 565 -2.76 -22.88 -48.32
CA THR A 565 -1.57 -22.38 -49.03
C THR A 565 -1.11 -23.42 -50.06
N GLU A 566 -1.71 -23.39 -51.26
CA GLU A 566 -1.48 -24.40 -52.31
C GLU A 566 -0.16 -24.24 -53.10
N SER A 567 0.64 -23.19 -52.87
CA SER A 567 1.94 -23.04 -53.54
C SER A 567 3.11 -23.20 -52.56
N PRO A 568 4.13 -24.02 -52.88
CA PRO A 568 5.35 -24.11 -52.10
C PRO A 568 6.09 -22.77 -52.04
N SER A 569 6.63 -22.50 -50.85
CA SER A 569 7.93 -21.88 -50.59
C SER A 569 8.87 -21.88 -51.80
N VAL A 570 9.45 -20.71 -52.11
CA VAL A 570 10.40 -20.46 -53.22
C VAL A 570 11.55 -21.49 -53.22
N ASP A 571 11.91 -22.02 -52.04
CA ASP A 571 12.82 -23.14 -51.88
C ASP A 571 12.38 -24.01 -50.69
N ALA A 572 11.88 -25.22 -50.95
CA ALA A 572 11.43 -26.15 -49.92
C ALA A 572 12.55 -26.61 -48.97
N HIS A 573 13.82 -26.38 -49.32
CA HIS A 573 14.99 -26.64 -48.49
C HIS A 573 15.43 -25.43 -47.66
N ALA A 574 14.76 -24.28 -47.78
CA ALA A 574 15.12 -23.09 -47.04
C ALA A 574 15.09 -23.34 -45.52
N VAL A 575 16.17 -22.96 -44.85
CA VAL A 575 16.29 -23.08 -43.38
C VAL A 575 15.79 -21.83 -42.65
N GLY A 576 15.60 -20.73 -43.38
CA GLY A 576 15.11 -19.45 -42.89
C GLY A 576 15.31 -18.35 -43.92
N ALA A 577 14.91 -17.13 -43.57
CA ALA A 577 15.09 -15.94 -44.38
C ALA A 577 15.62 -14.78 -43.52
N LEU A 578 16.59 -14.06 -44.08
CA LEU A 578 17.00 -12.76 -43.59
C LEU A 578 16.16 -11.71 -44.32
N ALA A 579 15.45 -10.86 -43.60
CA ALA A 579 14.54 -9.88 -44.17
C ALA A 579 14.68 -8.51 -43.50
N GLY A 580 14.54 -7.43 -44.28
CA GLY A 580 14.59 -6.09 -43.72
C GLY A 580 14.68 -4.99 -44.77
N GLY A 581 15.20 -3.84 -44.39
CA GLY A 581 15.34 -2.69 -45.27
C GLY A 581 16.53 -1.82 -44.93
N THR A 582 16.89 -0.94 -45.87
CA THR A 582 17.96 0.02 -45.68
C THR A 582 17.60 1.36 -46.31
N ASN A 583 17.99 2.44 -45.65
CA ASN A 583 17.91 3.81 -46.16
C ASN A 583 19.13 4.59 -45.67
N MET A 584 19.88 5.23 -46.57
CA MET A 584 21.08 5.99 -46.22
C MET A 584 21.06 7.34 -46.92
N ILE A 585 21.28 8.42 -46.17
CA ILE A 585 21.21 9.78 -46.70
C ILE A 585 22.63 10.34 -46.83
N VAL A 586 23.04 10.57 -48.08
CA VAL A 586 24.42 10.95 -48.40
C VAL A 586 24.55 12.24 -49.20
N ASP A 587 23.42 12.82 -49.66
CA ASP A 587 23.41 14.04 -50.48
C ASP A 587 22.18 14.91 -50.19
N ALA A 588 22.27 16.20 -50.50
CA ALA A 588 21.20 17.18 -50.26
C ALA A 588 20.00 17.01 -51.21
N GLY A 589 20.19 16.42 -52.39
CA GLY A 589 19.19 16.36 -53.46
C GLY A 589 17.87 15.70 -53.04
N VAL A 590 17.91 14.78 -52.09
CA VAL A 590 16.71 14.13 -51.54
C VAL A 590 15.87 15.03 -50.64
N TYR A 591 16.49 15.94 -49.90
CA TYR A 591 15.75 16.97 -49.17
C TYR A 591 15.13 17.98 -50.14
N VAL A 592 15.91 18.42 -51.14
CA VAL A 592 15.45 19.35 -52.18
C VAL A 592 14.26 18.76 -52.96
N GLY A 593 14.34 17.49 -53.34
CA GLY A 593 13.27 16.80 -54.05
C GLY A 593 11.98 16.69 -53.22
N ALA A 594 12.09 16.26 -51.96
CA ALA A 594 10.94 16.11 -51.08
C ALA A 594 10.31 17.46 -50.67
N CYS A 595 11.11 18.50 -50.43
CA CYS A 595 10.61 19.87 -50.24
C CYS A 595 9.92 20.40 -51.50
N GLY A 596 10.45 20.13 -52.71
CA GLY A 596 9.80 20.50 -53.96
C GLY A 596 8.42 19.86 -54.17
N GLN A 597 8.12 18.77 -53.44
CA GLN A 597 6.82 18.10 -53.41
C GLN A 597 6.00 18.43 -52.15
N HIS A 598 6.48 19.33 -51.29
CA HIS A 598 5.88 19.68 -50.00
C HIS A 598 5.62 18.47 -49.08
N MET A 599 6.51 17.47 -49.11
CA MET A 599 6.38 16.26 -48.29
C MET A 599 6.96 16.43 -46.87
N LEU A 600 7.94 17.32 -46.70
CA LEU A 600 8.66 17.47 -45.45
C LEU A 600 7.99 18.47 -44.52
N SER A 601 8.07 18.23 -43.21
CA SER A 601 7.62 19.17 -42.18
C SER A 601 8.46 20.44 -42.19
N LEU A 602 7.84 21.62 -42.02
CA LEU A 602 8.56 22.88 -41.85
C LEU A 602 9.36 22.93 -40.54
N LYS A 603 8.93 22.17 -39.54
CA LYS A 603 9.51 22.16 -38.20
C LYS A 603 10.61 21.10 -38.03
N GLY A 604 10.85 20.24 -39.01
CA GLY A 604 11.97 19.32 -38.97
C GLY A 604 11.72 17.97 -38.27
N ARG A 605 10.47 17.64 -37.92
CA ARG A 605 10.10 16.40 -37.18
C ARG A 605 8.81 15.80 -37.72
N CYS A 606 8.54 14.54 -37.38
CA CYS A 606 7.23 13.91 -37.65
C CYS A 606 6.27 14.17 -36.48
N PHE A 607 5.31 15.08 -36.66
CA PHE A 607 4.29 15.42 -35.65
C PHE A 607 3.10 14.45 -35.72
N THR A 608 3.39 13.14 -35.60
CA THR A 608 2.42 12.06 -35.72
C THR A 608 1.25 12.25 -34.74
N PHE A 609 0.02 12.25 -35.27
CA PHE A 609 -1.26 12.48 -34.58
C PHE A 609 -1.46 13.86 -33.96
N ASP A 610 -0.46 14.72 -33.95
CA ASP A 610 -0.54 16.06 -33.38
C ASP A 610 -1.24 17.02 -34.35
N MET A 611 -1.97 18.00 -33.80
CA MET A 611 -2.65 19.05 -34.56
C MET A 611 -1.69 19.83 -35.48
N SER A 612 -0.38 19.83 -35.17
CA SER A 612 0.64 20.48 -35.97
C SER A 612 1.33 19.61 -37.02
N GLY A 613 0.79 18.42 -37.32
CA GLY A 613 1.21 17.57 -38.44
C GLY A 613 1.12 18.25 -39.80
N ASP A 614 2.27 18.57 -40.40
CA ASP A 614 2.40 19.31 -41.67
C ASP A 614 3.28 18.59 -42.70
N GLY A 615 3.75 17.38 -42.40
CA GLY A 615 4.73 16.65 -43.21
C GLY A 615 5.59 15.74 -42.33
N TYR A 616 6.49 14.96 -42.95
CA TYR A 616 7.43 14.10 -42.22
C TYR A 616 8.84 14.70 -42.18
N ALA A 617 9.69 14.20 -41.29
CA ALA A 617 11.13 14.41 -41.35
C ALA A 617 11.81 13.15 -41.87
N ARG A 618 12.92 13.28 -42.60
CA ARG A 618 13.63 12.11 -43.14
C ARG A 618 14.47 11.45 -42.04
N GLY A 619 14.68 10.15 -42.16
CA GLY A 619 15.61 9.41 -41.32
C GLY A 619 16.39 8.37 -42.12
N GLU A 620 17.50 7.91 -41.55
CA GLU A 620 18.34 6.86 -42.15
C GLU A 620 18.56 5.71 -41.18
N GLY A 621 18.88 4.55 -41.73
CA GLY A 621 19.19 3.35 -40.98
C GLY A 621 19.02 2.06 -41.78
N THR A 622 19.51 0.97 -41.22
CA THR A 622 19.38 -0.39 -41.76
C THR A 622 18.88 -1.32 -40.67
N SER A 623 17.81 -2.05 -40.92
CA SER A 623 17.24 -3.02 -39.97
C SER A 623 17.05 -4.36 -40.65
N MET A 624 17.54 -5.44 -40.02
CA MET A 624 17.46 -6.80 -40.57
C MET A 624 17.04 -7.79 -39.48
N CYS A 625 16.18 -8.75 -39.82
CA CYS A 625 15.77 -9.83 -38.94
C CYS A 625 15.91 -11.19 -39.61
N TYR A 626 16.24 -12.21 -38.82
CA TYR A 626 16.28 -13.59 -39.27
C TYR A 626 15.02 -14.32 -38.81
N VAL A 627 14.24 -14.81 -39.76
CA VAL A 627 12.98 -15.51 -39.53
C VAL A 627 13.08 -16.96 -40.01
N MET A 628 12.56 -17.89 -39.21
CA MET A 628 12.47 -19.31 -39.56
C MET A 628 11.11 -19.88 -39.20
N ILE A 629 10.74 -21.01 -39.80
CA ILE A 629 9.51 -21.71 -39.43
C ILE A 629 9.82 -22.91 -38.58
N SER A 630 9.21 -22.94 -37.41
CA SER A 630 9.27 -24.07 -36.48
C SER A 630 7.92 -24.32 -35.83
N ASN A 631 7.70 -25.55 -35.40
CA ASN A 631 6.61 -25.92 -34.51
C ASN A 631 7.13 -26.31 -33.12
N ASN A 632 8.43 -26.10 -32.87
CA ASN A 632 9.07 -26.39 -31.61
C ASN A 632 8.83 -25.25 -30.61
N ASP A 633 8.29 -25.58 -29.44
CA ASP A 633 8.01 -24.59 -28.41
C ASP A 633 9.29 -23.96 -27.84
N ARG A 634 10.44 -24.67 -27.89
CA ARG A 634 11.74 -24.07 -27.52
C ARG A 634 12.14 -22.93 -28.44
N ASP A 635 11.77 -22.99 -29.72
CA ASP A 635 12.07 -21.90 -30.65
C ASP A 635 11.16 -20.69 -30.34
N THR A 636 9.91 -20.93 -29.93
CA THR A 636 9.01 -19.91 -29.36
C THR A 636 9.57 -19.28 -28.08
N GLU A 637 10.34 -20.02 -27.29
CA GLU A 637 11.03 -19.50 -26.10
C GLU A 637 12.29 -18.71 -26.44
N MET A 638 13.03 -19.06 -27.50
CA MET A 638 14.28 -18.39 -27.86
C MET A 638 14.09 -17.15 -28.75
N GLN A 639 13.03 -17.09 -29.57
CA GLN A 639 12.78 -16.01 -30.53
C GLN A 639 12.66 -14.60 -29.92
N GLU A 640 12.77 -13.54 -30.72
CA GLU A 640 12.31 -12.20 -30.33
C GLU A 640 10.78 -12.08 -30.37
N ALA A 641 10.14 -12.61 -31.43
CA ALA A 641 8.68 -12.64 -31.59
C ALA A 641 8.23 -13.63 -32.68
N CYS A 642 6.94 -13.97 -32.71
CA CYS A 642 6.30 -14.66 -33.84
C CYS A 642 5.65 -13.63 -34.78
N ALA A 643 5.84 -13.80 -36.09
CA ALA A 643 5.02 -13.11 -37.08
C ALA A 643 3.90 -14.04 -37.54
N ILE A 644 2.64 -13.64 -37.29
CA ILE A 644 1.51 -14.58 -37.32
C ILE A 644 0.57 -14.32 -38.50
N GLY A 645 0.46 -13.07 -38.94
CA GLY A 645 -0.30 -12.67 -40.12
C GLY A 645 0.42 -11.54 -40.85
N ASN A 646 0.25 -11.47 -42.17
CA ASN A 646 0.82 -10.38 -42.95
C ASN A 646 0.17 -10.27 -44.33
N LYS A 647 0.05 -9.05 -44.85
CA LYS A 647 -0.47 -8.80 -46.19
C LYS A 647 0.21 -7.63 -46.87
N VAL A 648 0.22 -7.71 -48.20
CA VAL A 648 0.60 -6.63 -49.09
C VAL A 648 -0.54 -6.43 -50.10
N ASN A 649 -0.98 -5.20 -50.32
CA ASN A 649 -1.96 -4.87 -51.35
C ASN A 649 -1.64 -3.53 -52.03
N GLN A 650 -2.57 -3.02 -52.85
CA GLN A 650 -2.39 -1.76 -53.57
C GLN A 650 -3.67 -0.91 -53.56
N ASP A 651 -3.50 0.40 -53.47
CA ASP A 651 -4.58 1.41 -53.35
C ASP A 651 -5.50 1.52 -54.58
N GLY A 652 -5.07 0.98 -55.71
CA GLY A 652 -5.69 1.12 -57.01
C GLY A 652 -5.73 2.58 -57.46
N ARG A 653 -6.91 3.01 -57.93
CA ARG A 653 -7.17 4.39 -58.34
C ARG A 653 -7.70 5.18 -57.14
N SER A 654 -6.81 5.81 -56.38
CA SER A 654 -7.15 6.78 -55.33
C SER A 654 -7.32 8.20 -55.90
N ALA A 655 -7.41 9.22 -55.04
CA ALA A 655 -7.65 10.62 -55.45
C ALA A 655 -6.49 11.21 -56.28
N SER A 656 -5.26 10.77 -56.02
CA SER A 656 -4.06 11.05 -56.81
C SER A 656 -3.08 9.90 -56.62
N MET A 657 -2.07 9.77 -57.49
CA MET A 657 -1.09 8.67 -57.40
C MET A 657 -0.41 8.54 -56.02
N THR A 658 -0.31 9.66 -55.28
CA THR A 658 0.37 9.73 -53.98
C THR A 658 -0.60 9.88 -52.80
N ALA A 659 -1.91 9.95 -53.05
CA ALA A 659 -2.91 10.05 -51.98
C ALA A 659 -3.23 8.66 -51.41
N PRO A 660 -3.18 8.48 -50.09
CA PRO A 660 -3.49 7.19 -49.46
C PRO A 660 -4.97 6.82 -49.63
N ASN A 661 -5.27 5.52 -49.61
CA ASN A 661 -6.63 5.01 -49.73
C ASN A 661 -7.08 4.22 -48.48
N GLY A 662 -7.94 4.84 -47.66
CA GLY A 662 -8.44 4.23 -46.43
C GLY A 662 -9.08 2.84 -46.61
N PRO A 663 -10.00 2.62 -47.58
CA PRO A 663 -10.56 1.30 -47.84
C PRO A 663 -9.51 0.23 -48.16
N SER A 664 -8.44 0.59 -48.89
CA SER A 664 -7.35 -0.34 -49.21
C SER A 664 -6.50 -0.66 -47.98
N GLN A 665 -6.25 0.30 -47.10
CA GLN A 665 -5.60 0.07 -45.80
C GLN A 665 -6.45 -0.87 -44.93
N GLN A 666 -7.77 -0.63 -44.82
CA GLN A 666 -8.68 -1.51 -44.10
C GLN A 666 -8.67 -2.94 -44.64
N MET A 667 -8.68 -3.11 -45.97
CA MET A 667 -8.60 -4.43 -46.61
C MET A 667 -7.27 -5.13 -46.32
N CYS A 668 -6.16 -4.39 -46.30
CA CYS A 668 -4.85 -4.93 -45.98
C CYS A 668 -4.80 -5.46 -44.54
N ILE A 669 -5.25 -4.64 -43.58
CA ILE A 669 -5.30 -5.01 -42.15
C ILE A 669 -6.23 -6.20 -41.94
N LYS A 670 -7.48 -6.15 -42.45
CA LYS A 670 -8.45 -7.27 -42.34
C LYS A 670 -7.89 -8.58 -42.89
N ALA A 671 -7.19 -8.53 -44.01
CA ALA A 671 -6.61 -9.72 -44.62
C ALA A 671 -5.40 -10.25 -43.84
N SER A 672 -4.66 -9.40 -43.12
CA SER A 672 -3.59 -9.78 -42.19
C SER A 672 -4.14 -10.48 -40.96
N LEU A 673 -5.14 -9.89 -40.30
CA LEU A 673 -5.86 -10.48 -39.17
C LEU A 673 -6.46 -11.84 -39.53
N LYS A 674 -7.09 -11.94 -40.71
CA LYS A 674 -7.64 -13.20 -41.23
C LYS A 674 -6.56 -14.27 -41.45
N GLU A 675 -5.36 -13.87 -41.89
CA GLU A 675 -4.24 -14.80 -42.04
C GLU A 675 -3.68 -15.24 -40.68
N ALA A 676 -3.63 -14.33 -39.71
CA ALA A 676 -3.25 -14.63 -38.33
C ALA A 676 -4.28 -15.51 -37.60
N GLY A 677 -5.55 -15.46 -38.02
CA GLY A 677 -6.64 -16.15 -37.34
C GLY A 677 -7.00 -15.52 -35.99
N VAL A 678 -6.91 -14.19 -35.91
CA VAL A 678 -7.17 -13.37 -34.71
C VAL A 678 -8.26 -12.35 -35.00
N GLU A 679 -8.95 -11.91 -33.95
CA GLU A 679 -10.01 -10.92 -34.04
C GLU A 679 -9.49 -9.50 -33.75
N PRO A 680 -10.20 -8.44 -34.17
CA PRO A 680 -9.72 -7.08 -33.96
C PRO A 680 -9.61 -6.65 -32.48
N HIS A 681 -10.35 -7.28 -31.56
CA HIS A 681 -10.21 -7.02 -30.11
C HIS A 681 -8.92 -7.62 -29.53
N ASP A 682 -8.28 -8.59 -30.20
CA ASP A 682 -7.03 -9.21 -29.74
C ASP A 682 -5.82 -8.28 -29.90
N ILE A 683 -5.92 -7.24 -30.74
CA ILE A 683 -4.79 -6.32 -31.00
C ILE A 683 -4.55 -5.42 -29.78
N THR A 684 -3.37 -5.55 -29.17
CA THR A 684 -2.95 -4.78 -27.99
C THR A 684 -2.53 -3.36 -28.38
N ALA A 685 -1.74 -3.22 -29.46
CA ALA A 685 -1.23 -1.94 -29.93
C ALA A 685 -1.01 -1.94 -31.45
N SER A 686 -0.85 -0.75 -32.05
CA SER A 686 -0.46 -0.57 -33.44
C SER A 686 0.72 0.39 -33.59
N GLU A 687 1.74 -0.06 -34.32
CA GLU A 687 2.75 0.80 -34.93
C GLU A 687 2.22 1.27 -36.29
N CYS A 688 1.74 2.49 -36.31
CA CYS A 688 1.19 3.13 -37.49
C CYS A 688 2.28 3.57 -38.46
N HIS A 689 1.90 3.68 -39.74
CA HIS A 689 2.69 4.36 -40.74
C HIS A 689 2.96 5.81 -40.31
N GLY A 690 1.97 6.53 -39.77
CA GLY A 690 2.15 7.63 -38.81
C GLY A 690 3.13 8.72 -39.25
N THR A 691 3.02 9.18 -40.49
CA THR A 691 3.96 10.17 -41.07
C THR A 691 3.86 11.58 -40.46
N GLY A 692 2.79 11.90 -39.73
CA GLY A 692 2.57 13.27 -39.26
C GLY A 692 2.07 14.20 -40.37
N THR A 693 1.44 13.64 -41.40
CA THR A 693 0.86 14.43 -42.50
C THR A 693 -0.59 14.77 -42.19
N SER A 694 -1.00 16.00 -42.52
CA SER A 694 -2.36 16.50 -42.27
C SER A 694 -3.46 15.65 -42.90
N LEU A 695 -3.17 15.00 -44.04
CA LEU A 695 -4.09 14.11 -44.75
C LEU A 695 -3.93 12.63 -44.36
N GLY A 696 -2.69 12.15 -44.18
CA GLY A 696 -2.41 10.74 -43.99
C GLY A 696 -2.85 10.22 -42.62
N ASP A 697 -2.56 10.97 -41.54
CA ASP A 697 -2.86 10.54 -40.18
C ASP A 697 -4.38 10.33 -39.97
N PRO A 698 -5.29 11.24 -40.38
CA PRO A 698 -6.74 10.98 -40.30
C PRO A 698 -7.21 9.77 -41.10
N ILE A 699 -6.65 9.53 -42.30
CA ILE A 699 -7.03 8.38 -43.14
C ILE A 699 -6.59 7.07 -42.50
N GLU A 700 -5.38 7.02 -41.95
CA GLU A 700 -4.87 5.84 -41.27
C GLU A 700 -5.63 5.53 -39.99
N VAL A 701 -5.85 6.53 -39.14
CA VAL A 701 -6.61 6.37 -37.89
C VAL A 701 -8.05 5.94 -38.17
N GLY A 702 -8.71 6.54 -39.17
CA GLY A 702 -10.04 6.10 -39.61
C GLY A 702 -10.06 4.69 -40.20
N SER A 703 -8.95 4.24 -40.81
CA SER A 703 -8.82 2.87 -41.31
C SER A 703 -8.62 1.86 -40.18
N LEU A 704 -7.79 2.18 -39.19
CA LEU A 704 -7.64 1.36 -37.98
C LEU A 704 -8.97 1.23 -37.25
N ARG A 705 -9.67 2.35 -37.00
CA ARG A 705 -11.00 2.35 -36.39
C ARG A 705 -11.99 1.46 -37.17
N GLY A 706 -12.07 1.63 -38.49
CA GLY A 706 -12.98 0.84 -39.35
C GLY A 706 -12.68 -0.68 -39.40
N VAL A 707 -11.60 -1.13 -38.77
CA VAL A 707 -11.24 -2.54 -38.60
C VAL A 707 -11.31 -2.96 -37.12
N GLN A 708 -10.86 -2.11 -36.20
CA GLN A 708 -10.55 -2.44 -34.80
C GLN A 708 -11.57 -1.90 -33.79
N GLU A 709 -12.52 -1.05 -34.20
CA GLU A 709 -13.63 -0.65 -33.34
C GLU A 709 -14.58 -1.82 -33.11
N THR A 710 -14.77 -2.18 -31.85
CA THR A 710 -15.62 -3.29 -31.39
C THR A 710 -16.05 -3.04 -29.95
N ASP A 711 -17.23 -3.54 -29.59
CA ASP A 711 -17.79 -3.47 -28.23
C ASP A 711 -17.17 -4.52 -27.29
N GLU A 712 -16.43 -5.50 -27.82
CA GLU A 712 -15.91 -6.67 -27.10
C GLU A 712 -14.50 -6.47 -26.51
N ARG A 713 -14.00 -5.24 -26.47
CA ARG A 713 -12.62 -4.94 -26.09
C ARG A 713 -12.51 -4.60 -24.60
N ASP A 714 -11.62 -5.31 -23.89
CA ASP A 714 -11.38 -5.12 -22.45
C ASP A 714 -10.60 -3.84 -22.11
N GLY A 715 -9.80 -3.32 -23.05
CA GLY A 715 -8.95 -2.16 -22.81
C GLY A 715 -8.56 -1.40 -24.08
N PRO A 716 -8.24 -0.11 -23.99
CA PRO A 716 -8.02 0.74 -25.14
C PRO A 716 -6.80 0.32 -25.96
N ILE A 717 -6.92 0.37 -27.29
CA ILE A 717 -5.79 0.08 -28.18
C ILE A 717 -4.80 1.26 -28.21
N MET A 718 -3.52 0.96 -28.05
CA MET A 718 -2.46 1.97 -28.10
C MET A 718 -1.92 2.14 -29.51
N ASN A 719 -1.81 3.37 -29.99
CA ASN A 719 -1.33 3.71 -31.33
C ASN A 719 -0.11 4.61 -31.24
N THR A 720 0.96 4.24 -31.95
CA THR A 720 2.24 4.96 -31.97
C THR A 720 2.92 4.90 -33.32
N SER A 721 3.97 5.70 -33.52
CA SER A 721 4.87 5.56 -34.65
C SER A 721 6.31 5.88 -34.26
N SER A 722 7.24 5.00 -34.64
CA SER A 722 8.69 5.19 -34.56
C SER A 722 9.16 6.46 -35.28
N LYS A 723 8.41 6.95 -36.28
CA LYS A 723 8.79 8.14 -37.06
C LYS A 723 8.84 9.41 -36.22
N SER A 724 8.07 9.48 -35.14
CA SER A 724 8.15 10.59 -34.19
C SER A 724 9.49 10.62 -33.44
N ASN A 725 10.15 9.48 -33.27
CA ASN A 725 11.43 9.36 -32.57
C ASN A 725 12.61 9.56 -33.54
N ILE A 726 12.61 8.86 -34.67
CA ILE A 726 13.78 8.71 -35.56
C ILE A 726 13.54 9.17 -37.00
N GLY A 727 12.43 9.85 -37.27
CA GLY A 727 12.07 10.28 -38.61
C GLY A 727 11.59 9.12 -39.51
N HIS A 728 11.25 9.47 -40.74
CA HIS A 728 10.78 8.53 -41.75
C HIS A 728 11.97 7.89 -42.47
N LEU A 729 12.27 6.63 -42.12
CA LEU A 729 13.35 5.83 -42.71
C LEU A 729 13.02 5.24 -44.09
N GLU A 730 12.04 5.77 -44.81
CA GLU A 730 11.62 5.37 -46.16
C GLU A 730 11.60 3.85 -46.37
N ALA A 731 12.54 3.28 -47.17
CA ALA A 731 12.63 1.85 -47.42
C ALA A 731 12.75 1.00 -46.14
N ASN A 732 13.40 1.50 -45.09
CA ASN A 732 13.57 0.80 -43.83
C ASN A 732 12.48 1.13 -42.79
N ALA A 733 11.54 2.04 -43.09
CA ALA A 733 10.55 2.49 -42.12
C ALA A 733 9.69 1.36 -41.56
N GLY A 734 9.26 0.44 -42.43
CA GLY A 734 8.41 -0.67 -42.03
C GLY A 734 9.12 -1.72 -41.17
N THR A 735 10.41 -2.00 -41.43
CA THR A 735 11.19 -2.96 -40.64
C THR A 735 11.58 -2.37 -39.28
N THR A 736 11.89 -1.08 -39.21
CA THR A 736 12.12 -0.43 -37.92
C THR A 736 10.83 -0.31 -37.09
N GLY A 737 9.69 -0.06 -37.74
CA GLY A 737 8.38 -0.17 -37.09
C GLY A 737 8.11 -1.58 -36.54
N LEU A 738 8.42 -2.62 -37.32
CA LEU A 738 8.34 -4.01 -36.88
C LEU A 738 9.16 -4.25 -35.60
N PHE A 739 10.34 -3.64 -35.49
CA PHE A 739 11.18 -3.76 -34.30
C PHE A 739 10.58 -3.03 -33.11
N LYS A 740 9.98 -1.85 -33.31
CA LYS A 740 9.21 -1.18 -32.27
C LYS A 740 8.04 -2.05 -31.80
N CYS A 741 7.36 -2.79 -32.69
CA CYS A 741 6.35 -3.80 -32.31
C CYS A 741 6.90 -4.94 -31.46
N ILE A 742 8.06 -5.50 -31.86
CA ILE A 742 8.73 -6.55 -31.08
C ILE A 742 9.03 -6.04 -29.68
N LEU A 743 9.56 -4.82 -29.56
CA LEU A 743 9.87 -4.20 -28.26
C LEU A 743 8.58 -3.98 -27.45
N MET A 744 7.57 -3.38 -28.05
CA MET A 744 6.24 -3.20 -27.46
C MET A 744 5.69 -4.51 -26.86
N SER A 745 5.67 -5.61 -27.62
CA SER A 745 5.26 -6.94 -27.12
C SER A 745 6.21 -7.53 -26.07
N LYS A 746 7.52 -7.31 -26.20
CA LYS A 746 8.55 -7.88 -25.31
C LYS A 746 8.55 -7.21 -23.93
N TYR A 747 8.27 -5.92 -23.86
CA TYR A 747 8.21 -5.16 -22.61
C TYR A 747 6.78 -5.05 -22.05
N GLY A 748 5.76 -5.32 -22.86
CA GLY A 748 4.37 -5.18 -22.46
C GLY A 748 3.96 -3.72 -22.26
N VAL A 749 4.53 -2.80 -23.05
CA VAL A 749 4.30 -1.36 -22.91
C VAL A 749 4.15 -0.70 -24.26
N GLY A 750 3.25 0.26 -24.37
CA GLY A 750 3.14 1.18 -25.50
C GLY A 750 4.29 2.19 -25.46
N LEU A 751 5.04 2.29 -26.55
CA LEU A 751 6.19 3.19 -26.65
C LEU A 751 5.78 4.58 -27.18
N PRO A 752 6.14 5.69 -26.51
CA PRO A 752 5.58 7.02 -26.75
C PRO A 752 5.90 7.64 -28.10
N ASN A 753 5.05 8.59 -28.53
CA ASN A 753 5.35 9.57 -29.58
C ASN A 753 5.94 10.85 -28.99
N CYS A 754 7.12 11.29 -29.46
CA CYS A 754 7.85 12.44 -28.88
C CYS A 754 7.13 13.79 -29.00
N HIS A 755 6.31 13.97 -30.04
CA HIS A 755 5.83 15.28 -30.46
C HIS A 755 4.32 15.45 -30.34
N LEU A 756 3.64 14.50 -29.72
CA LEU A 756 2.20 14.53 -29.52
C LEU A 756 1.85 15.37 -28.28
N ARG A 757 1.40 16.61 -28.50
CA ARG A 757 0.99 17.55 -27.43
C ARG A 757 -0.49 17.82 -27.45
N THR A 758 -1.10 17.87 -28.63
CA THR A 758 -2.52 18.14 -28.81
C THR A 758 -3.01 17.33 -29.99
N LEU A 759 -4.00 16.47 -29.77
CA LEU A 759 -4.52 15.61 -30.83
C LEU A 759 -5.06 16.43 -32.01
N ASN A 760 -4.76 15.96 -33.20
CA ASN A 760 -5.33 16.51 -34.42
C ASN A 760 -6.87 16.32 -34.39
N PRO A 761 -7.66 17.40 -34.50
CA PRO A 761 -9.11 17.35 -34.39
C PRO A 761 -9.79 16.62 -35.55
N HIS A 762 -9.04 16.31 -36.62
CA HIS A 762 -9.52 15.52 -37.75
C HIS A 762 -9.39 14.00 -37.51
N LEU A 763 -8.74 13.57 -36.42
CA LEU A 763 -8.70 12.16 -36.05
C LEU A 763 -10.05 11.72 -35.48
N ASP A 764 -10.66 10.73 -36.11
CA ASP A 764 -11.95 10.21 -35.68
C ASP A 764 -11.78 9.16 -34.57
N VAL A 765 -11.49 9.62 -33.35
CA VAL A 765 -11.27 8.76 -32.16
C VAL A 765 -12.46 8.75 -31.19
N SER A 766 -13.49 9.57 -31.45
CA SER A 766 -14.63 9.70 -30.53
C SER A 766 -15.45 8.41 -30.46
N GLY A 767 -15.58 7.85 -29.26
CA GLY A 767 -16.32 6.59 -29.03
C GLY A 767 -15.53 5.32 -29.34
N TRP A 768 -14.30 5.44 -29.84
CA TRP A 768 -13.39 4.30 -30.03
C TRP A 768 -12.42 4.22 -28.84
N PRO A 769 -12.39 3.11 -28.07
CA PRO A 769 -11.46 2.95 -26.95
C PRO A 769 -10.01 2.87 -27.46
N THR A 770 -9.35 4.01 -27.60
CA THR A 770 -7.98 4.10 -28.12
C THR A 770 -7.16 5.21 -27.46
N TYR A 771 -5.85 5.00 -27.37
CA TYR A 771 -4.88 6.01 -26.99
C TYR A 771 -3.88 6.25 -28.13
N MET A 772 -3.73 7.50 -28.52
CA MET A 772 -2.54 7.96 -29.23
C MET A 772 -1.51 8.30 -28.15
N ILE A 773 -0.48 7.47 -27.99
CA ILE A 773 0.35 7.51 -26.79
C ILE A 773 1.45 8.58 -26.89
N SER A 774 1.50 9.48 -25.91
CA SER A 774 2.57 10.49 -25.74
C SER A 774 3.55 10.12 -24.63
N GLU A 775 3.18 9.18 -23.76
CA GLU A 775 3.99 8.67 -22.65
C GLU A 775 3.98 7.13 -22.70
N SER A 776 4.98 6.51 -22.08
CA SER A 776 5.01 5.04 -21.99
C SER A 776 3.83 4.56 -21.15
N ALA A 777 3.04 3.63 -21.68
CA ALA A 777 1.83 3.13 -21.03
C ALA A 777 1.85 1.59 -20.96
N ASP A 778 1.49 1.02 -19.81
CA ASP A 778 1.50 -0.43 -19.60
C ASP A 778 0.29 -1.10 -20.29
N TYR A 779 0.52 -2.23 -20.96
CA TYR A 779 -0.55 -3.07 -21.53
C TYR A 779 -1.37 -3.78 -20.47
N ASN A 780 -0.80 -3.99 -19.29
CA ASN A 780 -1.27 -4.92 -18.28
C ASN A 780 -1.55 -6.30 -18.89
N GLN A 781 -0.71 -6.80 -19.82
CA GLN A 781 -0.92 -8.09 -20.49
C GLN A 781 0.39 -8.90 -20.53
N GLN A 782 0.31 -10.22 -20.34
CA GLN A 782 1.48 -11.13 -20.34
C GLN A 782 2.06 -11.44 -21.75
N SER A 783 1.38 -10.99 -22.79
CA SER A 783 1.79 -11.08 -24.18
C SER A 783 1.16 -9.93 -24.96
N GLY A 784 1.89 -9.40 -25.94
CA GLY A 784 1.38 -8.37 -26.83
C GLY A 784 1.17 -8.91 -28.24
N LEU A 785 0.00 -8.63 -28.82
CA LEU A 785 -0.25 -8.77 -30.25
C LEU A 785 -0.29 -7.37 -30.86
N VAL A 786 0.70 -7.06 -31.68
CA VAL A 786 0.93 -5.70 -32.17
C VAL A 786 0.99 -5.69 -33.69
N GLY A 787 0.17 -4.84 -34.30
CA GLY A 787 0.15 -4.63 -35.75
C GLY A 787 1.16 -3.58 -36.19
N VAL A 788 1.84 -3.79 -37.32
CA VAL A 788 2.69 -2.78 -37.97
C VAL A 788 2.15 -2.44 -39.36
N SER A 789 1.99 -1.15 -39.65
CA SER A 789 1.58 -0.63 -40.96
C SER A 789 2.72 0.11 -41.66
N SER A 790 2.88 -0.13 -42.96
CA SER A 790 3.68 0.74 -43.81
C SER A 790 3.05 0.94 -45.18
N PHE A 791 2.82 2.20 -45.56
CA PHE A 791 2.12 2.58 -46.79
C PHE A 791 3.07 3.33 -47.71
N GLY A 792 3.36 2.75 -48.87
CA GLY A 792 4.23 3.35 -49.88
C GLY A 792 3.55 4.51 -50.57
N VAL A 793 4.29 5.57 -50.89
CA VAL A 793 3.77 6.72 -51.66
C VAL A 793 3.23 6.32 -53.04
N SER A 794 3.63 5.16 -53.57
CA SER A 794 3.09 4.57 -54.81
C SER A 794 1.76 3.80 -54.61
N GLY A 795 1.20 3.83 -53.39
CA GLY A 795 -0.02 3.14 -53.01
C GLY A 795 0.14 1.66 -52.69
N THR A 796 1.37 1.14 -52.54
CA THR A 796 1.61 -0.25 -52.10
C THR A 796 1.62 -0.31 -50.58
N ASN A 797 0.64 -1.01 -49.99
CA ASN A 797 0.50 -1.13 -48.54
C ASN A 797 1.04 -2.46 -48.07
N ALA A 798 1.70 -2.46 -46.92
CA ALA A 798 2.09 -3.66 -46.20
C ALA A 798 1.61 -3.57 -44.74
N HIS A 799 1.15 -4.70 -44.21
CA HIS A 799 0.76 -4.84 -42.81
C HIS A 799 1.19 -6.20 -42.27
N ALA A 800 1.60 -6.27 -41.01
CA ALA A 800 1.95 -7.52 -40.35
C ALA A 800 1.56 -7.53 -38.86
N GLU A 801 1.14 -8.70 -38.38
CA GLU A 801 0.86 -8.95 -36.97
C GLU A 801 2.05 -9.65 -36.31
N VAL A 802 2.51 -9.08 -35.19
CA VAL A 802 3.56 -9.64 -34.37
C VAL A 802 3.01 -10.02 -33.01
N TRP A 803 3.23 -11.26 -32.63
CA TRP A 803 2.92 -11.75 -31.30
C TRP A 803 4.20 -12.07 -30.56
N SER A 804 4.33 -11.59 -29.32
CA SER A 804 5.38 -12.07 -28.42
C SER A 804 4.88 -12.08 -26.98
N TYR A 805 5.48 -12.95 -26.20
CA TYR A 805 5.34 -12.89 -24.76
C TYR A 805 6.14 -11.72 -24.20
N CYS A 806 5.64 -11.16 -23.11
CA CYS A 806 6.40 -10.22 -22.31
C CYS A 806 7.61 -10.96 -21.69
N ARG A 807 8.82 -10.48 -21.98
CA ARG A 807 10.11 -11.01 -21.51
C ARG A 807 10.86 -10.04 -20.63
N SER A 808 10.32 -8.86 -20.40
CA SER A 808 10.93 -7.78 -19.64
C SER A 808 9.83 -6.96 -18.97
N GLY A 809 10.17 -6.28 -17.87
CA GLY A 809 9.20 -5.51 -17.10
C GLY A 809 8.27 -6.36 -16.22
N PRO A 810 7.31 -5.71 -15.54
CA PRO A 810 6.38 -6.37 -14.61
C PRO A 810 5.53 -7.46 -15.30
N ASN A 811 5.25 -7.29 -16.60
CA ASN A 811 4.41 -8.17 -17.41
C ASN A 811 4.99 -9.56 -17.72
N MET A 812 6.23 -9.86 -17.33
CA MET A 812 6.87 -11.18 -17.52
C MET A 812 6.24 -12.31 -16.67
N ALA A 813 5.32 -11.94 -15.78
CA ALA A 813 4.71 -12.75 -14.74
C ALA A 813 4.27 -14.17 -15.13
N GLY A 814 3.76 -14.38 -16.35
CA GLY A 814 3.25 -15.68 -16.79
C GLY A 814 4.29 -16.77 -17.05
N ARG A 815 5.60 -16.46 -17.01
CA ARG A 815 6.66 -17.40 -17.47
C ARG A 815 7.54 -17.99 -16.39
N LYS A 816 7.58 -17.39 -15.20
CA LYS A 816 8.20 -18.01 -14.05
C LYS A 816 7.06 -18.37 -13.13
N LYS A 817 6.79 -19.67 -12.97
CA LYS A 817 6.13 -20.13 -11.73
C LYS A 817 6.84 -19.39 -10.62
N LEU A 818 6.06 -18.67 -9.82
CA LEU A 818 6.55 -17.97 -8.64
C LEU A 818 7.50 -18.96 -7.95
N ASN A 819 8.82 -18.72 -8.03
CA ASN A 819 9.76 -19.66 -7.46
C ASN A 819 9.73 -19.41 -5.96
N THR A 820 8.78 -20.06 -5.30
CA THR A 820 8.55 -20.01 -3.86
C THR A 820 9.78 -20.48 -3.07
N GLU A 821 10.75 -21.13 -3.74
CA GLU A 821 12.06 -21.48 -3.18
C GLU A 821 13.07 -20.31 -3.20
N VAL A 822 12.84 -19.28 -4.03
CA VAL A 822 13.71 -18.08 -4.15
C VAL A 822 13.07 -16.84 -3.54
N LEU A 823 11.73 -16.81 -3.42
CA LEU A 823 11.02 -15.85 -2.57
C LEU A 823 11.33 -16.13 -1.10
N LYS A 824 12.16 -15.28 -0.53
CA LYS A 824 12.56 -15.37 0.88
C LYS A 824 11.41 -15.02 1.83
N GLN A 825 10.54 -14.09 1.44
CA GLN A 825 9.41 -13.61 2.24
C GLN A 825 8.45 -12.74 1.39
N ILE A 826 7.15 -12.74 1.70
CA ILE A 826 6.16 -11.77 1.17
C ILE A 826 5.43 -11.23 2.39
N THR A 827 5.34 -9.91 2.58
CA THR A 827 4.92 -9.33 3.87
C THR A 827 3.59 -8.57 3.79
N LEU A 828 2.70 -8.79 4.76
CA LEU A 828 1.46 -8.08 5.06
C LEU A 828 1.60 -7.28 6.36
N THR A 829 0.69 -6.34 6.64
CA THR A 829 0.68 -5.63 7.93
C THR A 829 -0.10 -6.42 8.99
N CYS A 830 0.56 -6.72 10.13
CA CYS A 830 -0.03 -7.50 11.20
C CYS A 830 -1.32 -6.84 11.70
N PRO A 831 -2.42 -7.60 11.79
CA PRO A 831 -3.73 -7.08 12.11
C PRO A 831 -3.86 -6.47 13.51
N VAL A 832 -2.94 -6.83 14.39
CA VAL A 832 -2.92 -6.41 15.79
C VAL A 832 -1.71 -5.51 16.02
N THR A 833 -0.49 -5.90 15.62
CA THR A 833 0.70 -5.09 15.94
C THR A 833 0.97 -3.95 14.95
N LEU A 834 0.33 -3.96 13.78
CA LEU A 834 0.58 -3.06 12.64
C LEU A 834 2.02 -3.07 12.10
N GLY A 835 2.86 -4.04 12.51
CA GLY A 835 4.18 -4.28 11.93
C GLY A 835 4.12 -5.29 10.76
N PRO A 836 5.13 -5.31 9.85
CA PRO A 836 5.13 -6.22 8.71
C PRO A 836 5.31 -7.68 9.16
N ILE A 837 4.51 -8.60 8.61
CA ILE A 837 4.48 -10.06 8.84
C ILE A 837 4.48 -10.80 7.50
N ASP A 838 5.17 -11.91 7.34
CA ASP A 838 5.04 -12.83 6.24
C ASP A 838 3.59 -13.30 6.03
N TYR A 839 3.14 -13.29 4.79
CA TYR A 839 1.75 -13.52 4.40
C TYR A 839 1.27 -14.95 4.54
N LEU A 840 2.18 -15.92 4.41
CA LEU A 840 1.89 -17.35 4.46
C LEU A 840 1.83 -17.84 5.91
N THR A 841 2.65 -17.24 6.76
CA THR A 841 2.90 -17.73 8.12
C THR A 841 2.33 -16.79 9.20
N GLY A 842 1.99 -15.54 8.88
CA GLY A 842 1.58 -14.55 9.87
C GLY A 842 2.72 -14.10 10.80
N GLU A 843 3.94 -14.54 10.52
CA GLU A 843 5.15 -14.28 11.30
C GLU A 843 5.79 -12.96 10.93
N PRO A 844 6.52 -12.27 11.79
CA PRO A 844 7.07 -10.97 11.45
C PRO A 844 8.12 -10.98 10.34
N ALA A 845 8.10 -9.94 9.51
CA ALA A 845 9.00 -9.76 8.38
C ALA A 845 10.47 -9.73 8.85
N ARG A 846 11.32 -10.59 8.28
CA ARG A 846 12.76 -10.71 8.59
C ARG A 846 13.57 -10.81 7.30
N ALA A 847 14.62 -10.00 7.21
CA ALA A 847 15.52 -9.96 6.06
C ALA A 847 16.37 -11.25 5.86
N ASP A 848 16.33 -12.21 6.80
CA ASP A 848 17.17 -13.41 6.79
C ASP A 848 16.56 -14.61 6.05
N GLY A 849 15.26 -14.57 5.70
CA GLY A 849 14.60 -15.55 4.84
C GLY A 849 14.31 -16.91 5.49
N LYS A 850 14.20 -16.99 6.82
CA LYS A 850 13.76 -18.20 7.52
C LYS A 850 12.22 -18.22 7.66
N LYS A 851 11.59 -19.30 7.18
CA LYS A 851 10.16 -19.59 7.39
C LYS A 851 9.99 -20.41 8.68
N MET A 852 9.09 -20.02 9.57
CA MET A 852 8.62 -20.85 10.69
C MET A 852 7.10 -21.12 10.51
N ARG A 853 6.50 -22.00 11.32
CA ARG A 853 5.10 -22.46 11.18
C ARG A 853 4.24 -21.81 12.27
N ALA A 854 3.06 -21.27 11.93
CA ALA A 854 2.18 -20.61 12.90
C ALA A 854 0.86 -21.35 13.15
N ASP A 855 0.50 -21.54 14.42
CA ASP A 855 -0.62 -22.39 14.87
C ASP A 855 -1.51 -21.75 15.99
N CYS A 856 -1.77 -20.43 16.05
CA CYS A 856 -2.76 -19.91 17.04
C CYS A 856 -3.46 -18.57 16.74
N LEU A 857 -4.79 -18.56 16.97
CA LEU A 857 -5.66 -17.38 17.09
C LEU A 857 -5.86 -16.92 18.54
N ARG A 858 -5.79 -15.59 18.74
CA ARG A 858 -5.89 -14.89 20.03
C ARG A 858 -7.34 -14.67 20.47
N GLY A 859 -7.59 -14.65 21.78
CA GLY A 859 -8.89 -14.25 22.36
C GLY A 859 -9.19 -12.75 22.31
N GLU A 860 -10.47 -12.42 22.15
CA GLU A 860 -11.12 -11.13 21.83
C GLU A 860 -10.59 -9.84 22.51
N LEU A 861 -10.03 -9.89 23.73
CA LEU A 861 -9.67 -8.69 24.52
C LEU A 861 -8.30 -8.77 25.22
N ALA A 862 -7.39 -9.63 24.75
CA ALA A 862 -6.08 -9.79 25.40
C ALA A 862 -5.18 -8.54 25.26
N GLN A 863 -4.42 -8.21 26.32
CA GLN A 863 -3.55 -7.02 26.44
C GLN A 863 -2.40 -6.98 25.41
N TYR A 864 -2.23 -5.85 24.72
CA TYR A 864 -1.40 -5.65 23.52
C TYR A 864 0.09 -5.99 23.65
N ASP A 865 0.58 -6.12 24.88
CA ASP A 865 1.98 -6.00 25.30
C ASP A 865 2.84 -7.24 24.99
N VAL A 866 2.28 -8.30 24.41
CA VAL A 866 3.01 -9.54 24.05
C VAL A 866 3.23 -9.61 22.53
N SER A 867 4.15 -8.80 22.02
CA SER A 867 4.59 -8.84 20.61
C SER A 867 6.08 -9.17 20.50
N SER A 868 6.51 -10.26 21.12
CA SER A 868 7.77 -10.95 20.81
C SER A 868 7.62 -12.48 20.72
N ALA A 869 6.65 -13.08 21.43
CA ALA A 869 6.39 -14.53 21.36
C ALA A 869 5.99 -15.04 19.96
N VAL A 870 5.40 -14.17 19.12
CA VAL A 870 5.04 -14.47 17.72
C VAL A 870 6.29 -14.72 16.83
N TYR A 871 7.48 -14.33 17.30
CA TYR A 871 8.72 -14.37 16.52
C TYR A 871 9.59 -15.62 16.80
N GLU A 872 9.17 -16.50 17.73
CA GLU A 872 10.01 -17.61 18.23
C GLU A 872 9.36 -19.01 18.16
N GLY A 873 8.11 -19.14 17.71
CA GLY A 873 7.58 -20.41 17.18
C GLY A 873 7.07 -21.45 18.20
N ASP A 874 6.43 -21.04 19.29
CA ASP A 874 5.75 -21.98 20.21
C ASP A 874 4.22 -21.77 20.24
N TYR A 875 3.46 -22.80 19.83
CA TYR A 875 1.99 -22.83 19.95
C TYR A 875 1.48 -24.17 20.51
N ARG A 876 0.62 -24.12 21.53
CA ARG A 876 -0.37 -25.18 21.87
C ARG A 876 -1.61 -24.58 22.54
N TYR A 877 -2.76 -25.20 22.24
CA TYR A 877 -4.13 -24.80 22.62
C TYR A 877 -4.45 -24.86 24.12
N ARG A 878 -5.29 -23.92 24.54
CA ARG A 878 -5.97 -23.76 25.83
C ARG A 878 -6.00 -25.01 26.73
N ARG A 879 -5.41 -24.87 27.92
CA ARG A 879 -6.12 -25.19 29.16
C ARG A 879 -6.23 -23.91 29.96
N GLU A 880 -7.42 -23.64 30.50
CA GLU A 880 -7.45 -23.10 31.86
C GLU A 880 -6.77 -24.18 32.71
N ASP A 881 -5.55 -23.91 33.13
CA ASP A 881 -5.01 -24.50 34.34
C ASP A 881 -4.23 -23.37 35.01
N ASP A 882 -4.78 -22.85 36.11
CA ASP A 882 -4.04 -22.26 37.21
C ASP A 882 -3.14 -23.34 37.87
N GLY A 883 -2.42 -24.14 37.07
CA GLY A 883 -1.88 -25.44 37.47
C GLY A 883 -0.78 -26.01 36.56
N ALA A 884 -0.01 -25.19 35.86
CA ALA A 884 1.25 -25.67 35.30
C ALA A 884 2.20 -26.00 36.47
N GLU A 885 2.64 -27.26 36.59
CA GLU A 885 3.65 -27.64 37.58
C GLU A 885 4.85 -26.68 37.48
N PRO A 886 5.29 -26.07 38.60
CA PRO A 886 6.42 -25.16 38.59
C PRO A 886 7.63 -25.88 38.02
N LEU A 887 8.24 -25.31 36.97
CA LEU A 887 9.41 -25.91 36.35
C LEU A 887 10.63 -25.50 37.16
N ASN A 888 10.77 -26.06 38.37
CA ASN A 888 12.02 -25.99 39.12
C ASN A 888 12.81 -27.29 38.91
N PRO A 889 13.87 -27.29 38.09
CA PRO A 889 14.76 -28.44 37.98
C PRO A 889 15.29 -28.81 39.37
N TYR A 890 15.36 -30.10 39.67
CA TYR A 890 15.80 -30.58 40.99
C TYR A 890 17.19 -30.01 41.35
N GLY A 891 17.29 -29.20 42.40
CA GLY A 891 18.54 -28.59 42.88
C GLY A 891 18.85 -27.18 42.38
N VAL A 892 17.88 -26.44 41.83
CA VAL A 892 18.04 -25.02 41.43
C VAL A 892 17.32 -24.09 42.42
N THR A 893 18.02 -23.03 42.86
CA THR A 893 17.43 -21.94 43.66
C THR A 893 17.16 -20.72 42.80
N VAL A 894 15.99 -20.11 42.95
CA VAL A 894 15.66 -18.82 42.31
C VAL A 894 16.10 -17.70 43.23
N ASN A 895 17.04 -16.88 42.75
CA ASN A 895 17.59 -15.77 43.50
C ASN A 895 17.20 -14.43 42.86
N ILE A 896 16.96 -13.42 43.67
CA ILE A 896 16.69 -12.06 43.25
C ILE A 896 17.82 -11.16 43.72
N GLN A 897 18.22 -10.22 42.88
CA GLN A 897 19.19 -9.19 43.21
C GLN A 897 18.64 -7.84 42.79
N GLY A 898 18.61 -6.91 43.73
CA GLY A 898 18.09 -5.58 43.50
C GLY A 898 18.89 -4.50 44.20
N SER A 899 18.50 -3.27 43.90
CA SER A 899 19.14 -2.07 44.43
C SER A 899 18.91 -1.91 45.94
N TRP A 900 17.94 -2.61 46.53
CA TRP A 900 17.70 -2.66 47.99
C TRP A 900 18.80 -3.38 48.78
N SER A 901 19.75 -4.04 48.12
CA SER A 901 20.97 -4.58 48.73
C SER A 901 22.23 -3.96 48.12
N GLY A 902 22.08 -2.87 47.36
CA GLY A 902 23.15 -2.26 46.56
C GLY A 902 23.74 -3.23 45.53
N PHE A 903 22.95 -4.18 45.02
CA PHE A 903 23.42 -5.27 44.14
C PHE A 903 24.58 -6.10 44.73
N THR A 904 24.68 -6.20 46.07
CA THR A 904 25.79 -6.92 46.73
C THR A 904 25.43 -8.33 47.21
N SER A 905 24.15 -8.63 47.40
CA SER A 905 23.65 -9.96 47.79
C SER A 905 22.72 -10.54 46.74
N TYR A 906 22.68 -11.87 46.66
CA TYR A 906 21.66 -12.63 45.95
C TYR A 906 20.74 -13.23 47.01
N ASP A 907 19.51 -12.76 47.07
CA ASP A 907 18.54 -13.20 48.07
C ASP A 907 17.69 -14.34 47.48
N GLU A 908 17.46 -15.40 48.22
CA GLU A 908 16.64 -16.53 47.76
C GLU A 908 15.15 -16.16 47.81
N MET A 909 14.41 -16.41 46.72
CA MET A 909 12.96 -16.21 46.68
C MET A 909 12.26 -17.45 47.24
N THR A 910 11.24 -17.25 48.07
CA THR A 910 10.48 -18.36 48.68
C THR A 910 9.33 -18.80 47.78
N GLU A 911 9.17 -20.09 47.55
CA GLU A 911 8.01 -20.64 46.83
C GLU A 911 6.75 -20.53 47.70
N SER A 912 5.67 -19.96 47.15
CA SER A 912 4.37 -19.84 47.82
C SER A 912 3.50 -21.09 47.60
N GLU A 913 2.48 -21.31 48.46
CA GLU A 913 1.57 -22.47 48.35
C GLU A 913 0.82 -22.54 47.01
N ASP A 914 0.69 -21.41 46.32
CA ASP A 914 0.01 -21.24 45.03
C ASP A 914 0.97 -21.36 43.81
N GLY A 915 2.26 -21.65 44.02
CA GLY A 915 3.24 -21.92 42.96
C GLY A 915 4.23 -20.81 42.52
N PRO A 916 3.99 -19.48 42.67
CA PRO A 916 5.02 -18.48 42.34
C PRO A 916 6.06 -18.30 43.45
N TYR A 917 7.28 -17.93 43.04
CA TYR A 917 8.35 -17.46 43.93
C TYR A 917 8.05 -16.03 44.38
N VAL A 918 8.12 -15.78 45.68
CA VAL A 918 7.81 -14.46 46.25
C VAL A 918 9.02 -13.89 46.99
N PHE A 919 9.18 -12.58 46.89
CA PHE A 919 10.18 -11.82 47.65
C PHE A 919 9.63 -10.45 48.01
N ASN A 920 9.80 -10.05 49.27
CA ASN A 920 9.31 -8.76 49.75
C ASN A 920 10.44 -7.73 49.72
N VAL A 921 10.23 -6.63 49.00
CA VAL A 921 11.14 -5.49 48.91
C VAL A 921 10.55 -4.29 49.62
N VAL A 922 11.40 -3.57 50.36
CA VAL A 922 11.05 -2.28 50.96
C VAL A 922 11.57 -1.18 50.05
N LEU A 923 10.68 -0.28 49.62
CA LEU A 923 11.04 0.87 48.80
C LEU A 923 11.99 1.80 49.59
N GLY A 924 13.18 2.05 49.06
CA GLY A 924 14.22 2.85 49.69
C GLY A 924 13.92 4.35 49.73
N GLU A 925 14.89 5.11 50.27
CA GLU A 925 14.79 6.56 50.48
C GLU A 925 14.65 7.39 49.20
N THR A 926 14.94 6.83 48.01
CA THR A 926 14.76 7.49 46.71
C THR A 926 13.43 7.11 46.02
N ARG A 927 12.54 6.36 46.69
CA ARG A 927 11.24 5.89 46.17
C ARG A 927 11.32 5.06 44.88
N CYS A 928 12.47 4.48 44.56
CA CYS A 928 12.64 3.63 43.39
C CYS A 928 13.63 2.51 43.68
N GLU A 929 13.29 1.30 43.23
CA GLU A 929 14.16 0.13 43.31
C GLU A 929 14.17 -0.60 41.97
N SER A 930 15.35 -1.04 41.52
CA SER A 930 15.53 -1.85 40.33
C SER A 930 16.08 -3.22 40.67
N PHE A 931 15.73 -4.25 39.89
CA PHE A 931 16.15 -5.62 40.16
C PHE A 931 16.21 -6.51 38.93
N PHE A 932 16.85 -7.65 39.11
CA PHE A 932 16.78 -8.79 38.21
C PHE A 932 16.73 -10.10 39.01
N ILE A 933 16.30 -11.17 38.36
CA ILE A 933 16.17 -12.51 38.95
C ILE A 933 17.21 -13.40 38.27
N CYS A 934 17.84 -14.34 38.97
CA CYS A 934 18.82 -15.26 38.41
C CYS A 934 18.78 -16.62 39.09
N LEU A 935 19.36 -17.61 38.44
CA LEU A 935 19.43 -18.97 38.98
C LEU A 935 20.74 -19.19 39.76
N ASN A 936 20.64 -19.81 40.94
CA ASN A 936 21.76 -20.20 41.81
C ASN A 936 22.74 -19.06 42.15
N GLY A 937 22.28 -17.80 42.13
CA GLY A 937 23.12 -16.62 42.31
C GLY A 937 24.16 -16.40 41.20
N VAL A 938 23.94 -16.96 40.00
CA VAL A 938 24.84 -16.79 38.84
C VAL A 938 24.27 -15.75 37.86
N PRO A 939 24.90 -14.57 37.71
CA PRO A 939 24.36 -13.48 36.89
C PRO A 939 24.30 -13.78 35.38
N ASP A 940 25.09 -14.73 34.87
CA ASP A 940 25.04 -15.19 33.48
C ASP A 940 23.73 -15.92 33.15
N TYR A 941 23.05 -16.47 34.17
CA TYR A 941 21.76 -17.16 34.06
C TYR A 941 20.66 -16.32 34.70
N LYS A 942 20.60 -15.04 34.35
CA LYS A 942 19.53 -14.14 34.80
C LYS A 942 18.31 -14.23 33.91
N PHE A 943 17.16 -13.96 34.50
CA PHE A 943 15.98 -13.52 33.79
C PHE A 943 16.07 -12.01 33.62
N TRP A 944 15.71 -11.51 32.44
CA TRP A 944 15.74 -10.07 32.17
C TRP A 944 14.51 -9.60 31.40
N PRO A 945 14.09 -8.34 31.59
CA PRO A 945 13.07 -7.74 30.74
C PRO A 945 13.64 -7.35 29.38
N VAL A 946 12.80 -7.41 28.34
CA VAL A 946 13.20 -7.02 26.98
C VAL A 946 13.57 -5.53 26.83
N VAL A 947 13.07 -4.67 27.73
CA VAL A 947 13.42 -3.24 27.82
C VAL A 947 14.04 -2.96 29.19
N ASN A 948 14.98 -2.01 29.27
CA ASN A 948 15.51 -1.59 30.58
C ASN A 948 14.46 -0.80 31.36
N GLU A 949 14.60 -0.74 32.69
CA GLU A 949 13.67 -0.06 33.60
C GLU A 949 12.21 -0.47 33.38
N ALA A 950 12.01 -1.77 33.15
CA ALA A 950 10.72 -2.34 32.79
C ALA A 950 9.73 -2.37 33.95
N ASN A 951 8.45 -2.16 33.64
CA ASN A 951 7.34 -2.43 34.54
C ASN A 951 6.96 -3.94 34.52
N GLU A 952 5.94 -4.32 35.31
CA GLU A 952 5.45 -5.71 35.44
C GLU A 952 4.76 -6.27 34.18
N GLN A 953 4.51 -5.44 33.17
CA GLN A 953 3.82 -5.82 31.93
C GLN A 953 4.81 -6.25 30.83
N VAL A 954 6.11 -6.17 31.10
CA VAL A 954 7.16 -6.49 30.12
C VAL A 954 7.52 -7.97 30.14
N TRP A 955 7.70 -8.55 28.94
CA TRP A 955 8.10 -9.94 28.74
C TRP A 955 9.45 -10.27 29.41
N VAL A 956 9.55 -11.50 29.94
CA VAL A 956 10.69 -12.02 30.72
C VAL A 956 11.46 -13.05 29.87
N GLU A 957 12.68 -12.70 29.48
CA GLU A 957 13.61 -13.58 28.76
C GLU A 957 14.61 -14.25 29.70
N GLY A 958 15.30 -15.28 29.22
CA GLY A 958 16.26 -16.07 30.01
C GLY A 958 15.62 -17.29 30.71
N PRO A 959 16.42 -18.10 31.43
CA PRO A 959 17.78 -17.82 31.83
C PRO A 959 18.78 -18.46 30.86
N ASP A 960 19.50 -17.63 30.11
CA ASP A 960 20.60 -18.04 29.23
C ASP A 960 21.68 -16.96 29.15
N PRO A 961 22.95 -17.34 28.92
CA PRO A 961 24.07 -16.41 28.83
C PRO A 961 23.99 -15.63 27.50
N SER A 962 23.22 -14.54 27.51
CA SER A 962 23.00 -13.67 26.34
C SER A 962 23.56 -12.26 26.56
N PRO A 963 24.31 -11.70 25.59
CA PRO A 963 24.70 -10.28 25.59
C PRO A 963 23.48 -9.35 25.62
N LYS A 964 22.31 -9.81 25.15
CA LYS A 964 21.06 -9.02 25.13
C LYS A 964 20.54 -8.69 26.54
N SER A 965 20.97 -9.45 27.54
CA SER A 965 20.58 -9.27 28.94
C SER A 965 21.36 -8.14 29.64
N GLU A 966 22.42 -7.62 29.02
CA GLU A 966 23.31 -6.64 29.64
C GLU A 966 22.56 -5.32 29.93
N GLY A 967 22.64 -4.87 31.18
CA GLY A 967 21.99 -3.64 31.62
C GLY A 967 20.45 -3.64 31.68
N LYS A 968 19.75 -4.76 31.45
CA LYS A 968 18.28 -4.83 31.50
C LYS A 968 17.76 -5.16 32.91
N ARG A 969 16.88 -4.32 33.47
CA ARG A 969 16.32 -4.50 34.83
C ARG A 969 14.84 -4.14 34.90
N TRP A 970 14.11 -4.75 35.84
CA TRP A 970 12.79 -4.27 36.24
C TRP A 970 12.95 -3.09 37.19
N MET A 971 12.02 -2.15 37.16
CA MET A 971 11.98 -1.00 38.06
C MET A 971 10.62 -0.86 38.73
N ILE A 972 10.64 -0.82 40.06
CA ILE A 972 9.51 -0.38 40.90
C ILE A 972 9.71 1.12 41.12
N ASP A 973 8.98 1.93 40.36
CA ASP A 973 9.08 3.39 40.43
C ASP A 973 7.89 4.01 41.18
N GLY A 974 8.12 4.38 42.44
CA GLY A 974 7.13 5.06 43.27
C GLY A 974 7.19 6.60 43.18
N ARG A 975 8.10 7.16 42.38
CA ARG A 975 8.35 8.62 42.35
C ARG A 975 7.20 9.39 41.71
N ASP A 976 6.65 8.91 40.59
CA ASP A 976 5.53 9.56 39.87
C ASP A 976 4.24 9.58 40.70
N LEU A 977 3.98 8.49 41.42
CA LEU A 977 2.80 8.31 42.27
C LEU A 977 3.02 8.80 43.72
N ALA A 978 4.18 9.39 44.02
CA ALA A 978 4.57 9.86 45.35
C ALA A 978 4.42 8.81 46.47
N VAL A 979 4.73 7.54 46.18
CA VAL A 979 4.66 6.43 47.13
C VAL A 979 5.69 6.63 48.25
N PRO A 980 5.31 6.62 49.54
CA PRO A 980 6.25 6.86 50.64
C PRO A 980 7.37 5.81 50.73
N ALA A 981 8.58 6.25 51.07
CA ALA A 981 9.71 5.38 51.39
C ALA A 981 9.38 4.49 52.60
N GLY A 982 9.67 3.20 52.51
CA GLY A 982 9.24 2.19 53.47
C GLY A 982 7.99 1.41 53.08
N THR A 983 7.33 1.77 51.98
CA THR A 983 6.27 0.95 51.40
C THR A 983 6.83 -0.41 50.97
N VAL A 984 6.12 -1.49 51.31
CA VAL A 984 6.54 -2.86 51.01
C VAL A 984 5.83 -3.34 49.75
N TYR A 985 6.62 -3.82 48.78
CA TYR A 985 6.12 -4.51 47.60
C TYR A 985 6.47 -6.00 47.68
N GLN A 986 5.51 -6.85 47.35
CA GLN A 986 5.77 -8.28 47.17
C GLN A 986 5.96 -8.56 45.68
N ILE A 987 7.21 -8.86 45.29
CA ILE A 987 7.56 -9.31 43.94
C ILE A 987 7.17 -10.78 43.84
N LYS A 988 6.37 -11.12 42.83
CA LYS A 988 5.97 -12.48 42.49
C LYS A 988 6.58 -12.85 41.14
N PHE A 989 7.36 -13.92 41.13
CA PHE A 989 7.91 -14.52 39.91
C PHE A 989 7.28 -15.89 39.68
N HIS A 990 6.56 -15.99 38.57
CA HIS A 990 5.97 -17.24 38.11
C HIS A 990 6.86 -17.84 37.03
N TRP A 991 7.35 -19.06 37.25
CA TRP A 991 8.21 -19.79 36.33
C TRP A 991 7.48 -21.04 35.77
N GLY A 992 6.63 -20.81 34.78
CA GLY A 992 5.89 -21.87 34.09
C GLY A 992 6.58 -22.36 32.82
N THR A 993 6.17 -23.54 32.34
CA THR A 993 6.60 -24.15 31.05
C THR A 993 6.28 -23.28 29.83
N GLY A 994 5.16 -22.54 29.87
CA GLY A 994 4.67 -21.73 28.74
C GLY A 994 4.80 -20.22 28.91
N ARG A 995 4.97 -19.70 30.14
CA ARG A 995 5.13 -18.26 30.38
C ARG A 995 5.86 -17.98 31.69
N LYS A 996 6.80 -17.04 31.63
CA LYS A 996 7.45 -16.42 32.80
C LYS A 996 6.79 -15.08 33.06
N LYS A 997 6.50 -14.76 34.32
CA LYS A 997 5.87 -13.48 34.68
C LYS A 997 6.49 -12.92 35.95
N VAL A 998 6.81 -11.63 35.95
CA VAL A 998 7.22 -10.87 37.14
C VAL A 998 6.15 -9.81 37.39
N THR A 999 5.54 -9.83 38.56
CA THR A 999 4.56 -8.83 39.01
C THR A 999 4.90 -8.34 40.41
N TRP A 1000 4.41 -7.18 40.80
CA TRP A 1000 4.54 -6.73 42.19
C TRP A 1000 3.29 -6.01 42.68
N GLU A 1001 2.93 -6.25 43.93
CA GLU A 1001 1.81 -5.59 44.58
C GLU A 1001 2.22 -4.99 45.92
N GLN A 1002 1.57 -3.91 46.32
CA GLN A 1002 1.78 -3.31 47.63
C GLN A 1002 1.14 -4.20 48.71
N VAL A 1003 1.90 -4.54 49.75
CA VAL A 1003 1.44 -5.38 50.86
C VAL A 1003 1.51 -4.62 52.19
N ASP A 1004 0.66 -5.01 53.15
CA ASP A 1004 0.66 -4.40 54.48
C ASP A 1004 1.97 -4.72 55.19
N ALA A 1005 2.72 -3.69 55.59
CA ALA A 1005 3.99 -3.82 56.30
C ALA A 1005 3.88 -4.62 57.61
N ALA A 1006 2.69 -4.67 58.24
CA ALA A 1006 2.45 -5.47 59.44
C ALA A 1006 2.41 -6.99 59.17
N SER A 1007 2.20 -7.40 57.92
CA SER A 1007 2.09 -8.81 57.51
C SER A 1007 3.43 -9.46 57.14
N VAL A 1008 4.51 -8.68 57.06
CA VAL A 1008 5.84 -9.13 56.63
C VAL A 1008 6.84 -9.00 57.79
N PRO A 1009 7.73 -9.99 58.00
CA PRO A 1009 8.79 -9.86 59.01
C PRO A 1009 9.68 -8.64 58.73
N PRO A 1010 10.16 -7.93 59.77
CA PRO A 1010 10.95 -6.71 59.62
C PRO A 1010 12.23 -6.98 58.82
N GLN A 1011 12.30 -6.42 57.62
CA GLN A 1011 13.46 -6.52 56.75
C GLN A 1011 14.49 -5.44 57.12
N PRO A 1012 15.79 -5.77 57.20
CA PRO A 1012 16.83 -4.77 57.43
C PRO A 1012 16.91 -3.82 56.22
N ARG A 1013 16.81 -2.50 56.47
CA ARG A 1013 17.08 -1.50 55.42
C ARG A 1013 18.57 -1.49 55.10
N TYR A 1014 18.91 -1.68 53.83
CA TYR A 1014 20.27 -1.50 53.36
C TYR A 1014 20.64 -0.01 53.39
N PRO A 1015 21.77 0.37 54.03
CA PRO A 1015 22.25 1.73 53.98
C PRO A 1015 22.92 1.98 52.63
N HIS A 1016 22.21 2.60 51.69
CA HIS A 1016 22.75 2.96 50.38
C HIS A 1016 24.04 3.78 50.51
N ARG A 1017 24.95 3.55 49.56
CA ARG A 1017 26.22 4.29 49.47
C ARG A 1017 26.14 5.19 48.26
N TYR A 1018 26.65 6.40 48.40
CA TYR A 1018 26.71 7.37 47.31
C TYR A 1018 28.17 7.63 46.95
N GLN A 1019 28.48 7.59 45.66
CA GLN A 1019 29.82 7.84 45.14
C GLN A 1019 29.81 9.09 44.28
N LEU A 1020 30.83 9.92 44.44
CA LEU A 1020 31.07 11.03 43.55
C LEU A 1020 31.97 10.55 42.39
N LYS A 1021 31.56 10.86 41.16
CA LYS A 1021 32.35 10.60 39.94
C LYS A 1021 32.50 11.91 39.18
N GLY A 1022 33.72 12.29 38.85
CA GLY A 1022 33.98 13.58 38.23
C GLY A 1022 35.45 13.86 38.01
N SER A 1023 35.79 15.12 37.74
CA SER A 1023 37.16 15.58 37.57
C SER A 1023 38.02 15.34 38.81
N TRP A 1024 37.48 15.53 40.02
CA TRP A 1024 38.18 15.26 41.29
C TRP A 1024 38.66 13.81 41.44
N THR A 1025 37.92 12.88 40.85
CA THR A 1025 38.14 11.44 41.02
C THR A 1025 38.75 10.83 39.75
N SER A 1026 39.14 11.65 38.77
CA SER A 1026 39.58 11.18 37.44
C SER A 1026 38.58 10.21 36.81
N SER A 1027 37.29 10.56 36.91
CA SER A 1027 36.15 9.77 36.42
C SER A 1027 35.99 8.37 37.05
N ARG A 1028 36.67 8.08 38.18
CA ARG A 1028 36.38 6.91 39.01
C ARG A 1028 35.29 7.24 40.03
N MET A 1029 34.60 6.23 40.57
CA MET A 1029 33.61 6.41 41.63
C MET A 1029 34.30 6.37 43.00
N ASP A 1030 34.35 7.50 43.73
CA ASP A 1030 34.89 7.57 45.10
C ASP A 1030 33.72 7.77 46.10
N ASP A 1031 33.70 7.02 47.21
CA ASP A 1031 32.63 7.12 48.21
C ASP A 1031 32.52 8.51 48.86
N MET A 1032 31.29 8.98 49.01
CA MET A 1032 30.94 10.09 49.88
C MET A 1032 30.82 9.61 51.33
N LYS A 1033 31.29 10.41 52.27
CA LYS A 1033 31.27 10.08 53.70
C LYS A 1033 29.88 10.41 54.28
N LYS A 1034 29.17 9.42 54.81
CA LYS A 1034 27.93 9.65 55.57
C LYS A 1034 28.24 10.44 56.84
N THR A 1035 27.57 11.57 57.07
CA THR A 1035 27.79 12.44 58.24
C THR A 1035 26.62 12.46 59.20
N ASP A 1036 25.39 12.42 58.68
CA ASP A 1036 24.14 12.29 59.42
C ASP A 1036 23.18 11.32 58.69
N ASP A 1037 22.04 11.00 59.28
CA ASP A 1037 21.03 10.19 58.59
C ASP A 1037 20.45 10.93 57.38
N GLY A 1038 20.56 10.30 56.21
CA GLY A 1038 20.19 10.91 54.93
C GLY A 1038 21.17 11.95 54.39
N VAL A 1039 22.37 12.13 54.99
CA VAL A 1039 23.35 13.15 54.55
C VAL A 1039 24.73 12.57 54.28
N TRP A 1040 25.26 12.85 53.08
CA TRP A 1040 26.58 12.43 52.61
C TRP A 1040 27.43 13.62 52.17
N GLU A 1041 28.74 13.57 52.47
CA GLU A 1041 29.67 14.66 52.18
C GLU A 1041 30.91 14.18 51.43
N PHE A 1042 31.34 14.96 50.43
CA PHE A 1042 32.60 14.79 49.71
C PHE A 1042 33.39 16.08 49.75
N LEU A 1043 34.70 15.97 49.94
CA LEU A 1043 35.59 17.12 50.07
C LEU A 1043 36.64 17.07 48.96
N GLY A 1044 36.44 17.92 47.95
CA GLY A 1044 37.32 18.06 46.79
C GLY A 1044 38.17 19.33 46.88
N LYS A 1045 39.28 19.37 46.14
CA LYS A 1045 40.07 20.60 45.93
C LYS A 1045 39.99 21.00 44.48
N ILE A 1046 39.74 22.29 44.19
CA ILE A 1046 39.77 22.79 42.82
C ILE A 1046 41.17 22.60 42.23
N GLY A 1047 41.27 21.89 41.11
CA GLY A 1047 42.49 21.63 40.37
C GLY A 1047 43.00 22.83 39.60
N THR A 1048 44.03 22.63 38.77
CA THR A 1048 44.72 23.72 38.04
C THR A 1048 43.86 24.39 36.96
N THR A 1049 42.74 23.77 36.58
CA THR A 1049 41.77 24.29 35.59
C THR A 1049 40.87 25.38 36.16
N GLY A 1050 40.74 25.48 37.50
CA GLY A 1050 39.80 26.40 38.15
C GLY A 1050 38.32 25.99 38.05
N GLN A 1051 38.05 24.82 37.44
CA GLN A 1051 36.72 24.28 37.20
C GLN A 1051 36.72 22.77 37.45
N GLU A 1052 35.71 22.30 38.18
CA GLU A 1052 35.52 20.89 38.50
C GLU A 1052 34.09 20.47 38.15
N GLU A 1053 33.96 19.29 37.57
CA GLU A 1053 32.69 18.70 37.16
C GLU A 1053 32.45 17.40 37.91
N PHE A 1054 31.21 17.16 38.35
CA PHE A 1054 30.86 15.94 39.05
C PHE A 1054 29.41 15.50 38.82
N GLN A 1055 29.19 14.23 39.11
CA GLN A 1055 27.92 13.52 39.20
C GLN A 1055 27.96 12.64 40.45
N ILE A 1056 26.80 12.22 40.93
CA ILE A 1056 26.70 11.32 42.08
C ILE A 1056 26.02 10.04 41.63
N PHE A 1057 26.52 8.89 42.05
CA PHE A 1057 25.99 7.58 41.72
C PHE A 1057 25.57 6.86 42.99
N ARG A 1058 24.48 6.10 42.93
CA ARG A 1058 24.03 5.24 44.02
C ARG A 1058 24.62 3.84 43.83
N ASP A 1059 25.16 3.26 44.90
CA ASP A 1059 25.60 1.86 44.99
C ASP A 1059 26.56 1.39 43.88
N TYR A 1060 27.47 2.26 43.42
CA TYR A 1060 28.44 2.02 42.34
C TYR A 1060 27.80 1.66 40.97
N ASP A 1061 26.56 2.07 40.75
CA ASP A 1061 25.77 1.68 39.59
C ASP A 1061 25.53 2.86 38.64
N GLU A 1062 26.02 2.74 37.40
CA GLU A 1062 25.89 3.81 36.39
C GLU A 1062 24.44 4.08 35.95
N GLN A 1063 23.54 3.11 36.17
CA GLN A 1063 22.10 3.27 35.91
C GLN A 1063 21.36 4.00 37.03
N GLN A 1064 22.05 4.35 38.12
CA GLN A 1064 21.49 5.09 39.24
C GLN A 1064 22.24 6.41 39.43
N CYS A 1065 22.35 7.16 38.35
CA CYS A 1065 23.02 8.46 38.33
C CYS A 1065 22.08 9.55 38.86
N ILE A 1066 22.58 10.37 39.78
CA ILE A 1066 21.97 11.61 40.23
C ILE A 1066 22.74 12.76 39.57
N TYR A 1067 22.02 13.62 38.85
CA TYR A 1067 22.61 14.59 37.91
C TYR A 1067 21.73 15.86 37.80
N PRO A 1068 22.25 16.98 37.27
CA PRO A 1068 21.43 18.16 36.97
C PRO A 1068 20.61 17.97 35.69
N GLY A 1069 19.40 18.52 35.62
CA GLY A 1069 18.55 18.44 34.42
C GLY A 1069 19.17 18.98 33.13
N ARG A 1070 20.27 19.77 33.19
CA ARG A 1070 21.01 20.31 32.04
C ARG A 1070 22.52 20.08 32.18
N PRO A 1071 23.26 19.93 31.06
CA PRO A 1071 24.71 19.70 31.11
C PRO A 1071 25.48 20.93 31.59
N ARG A 1072 26.61 20.68 32.29
CA ARG A 1072 27.52 21.70 32.85
C ARG A 1072 26.80 22.75 33.68
N CYS A 1073 25.93 22.29 34.56
CA CYS A 1073 25.02 23.15 35.31
C CYS A 1073 25.73 23.93 36.42
N VAL A 1074 25.59 25.26 36.38
CA VAL A 1074 26.05 26.21 37.42
C VAL A 1074 24.87 26.91 38.11
N ASP A 1075 23.70 26.94 37.46
CA ASP A 1075 22.47 27.61 37.88
C ASP A 1075 21.68 26.75 38.86
N THR A 1076 21.34 27.30 40.02
CA THR A 1076 20.58 26.62 41.08
C THR A 1076 19.11 26.42 40.75
N LYS A 1077 18.58 27.07 39.71
CA LYS A 1077 17.20 26.86 39.24
C LYS A 1077 17.00 25.55 38.47
N VAL A 1078 18.08 24.92 38.02
CA VAL A 1078 18.01 23.64 37.31
C VAL A 1078 17.79 22.53 38.34
N PRO A 1079 16.74 21.72 38.20
CA PRO A 1079 16.42 20.70 39.18
C PRO A 1079 17.41 19.52 39.15
N VAL A 1080 17.51 18.84 40.28
CA VAL A 1080 18.19 17.54 40.39
C VAL A 1080 17.30 16.46 39.77
N ARG A 1081 17.92 15.54 39.03
CA ARG A 1081 17.29 14.38 38.36
C ARG A 1081 17.94 13.08 38.83
N GLY A 1082 17.31 11.96 38.48
CA GLY A 1082 17.73 10.64 38.92
C GLY A 1082 17.32 10.28 40.35
N PRO A 1083 17.76 9.11 40.86
CA PRO A 1083 18.67 8.16 40.20
C PRO A 1083 18.03 7.47 38.98
N ASP A 1084 18.66 7.56 37.81
CA ASP A 1084 18.28 6.88 36.55
C ASP A 1084 19.47 6.86 35.55
N ASP A 1085 19.28 6.33 34.34
CA ASP A 1085 20.29 6.21 33.28
C ASP A 1085 20.36 7.39 32.27
N MET A 1086 19.57 8.45 32.48
CA MET A 1086 19.49 9.62 31.60
C MET A 1086 20.49 10.74 31.93
N GLY A 1087 21.42 10.46 32.85
CA GLY A 1087 22.46 11.39 33.30
C GLY A 1087 23.67 11.53 32.38
N ARG A 1088 23.77 10.77 31.28
CA ARG A 1088 24.97 10.77 30.44
C ARG A 1088 25.27 12.18 29.89
N GLY A 1089 26.46 12.70 30.19
CA GLY A 1089 26.88 14.04 29.76
C GLY A 1089 26.31 15.21 30.59
N LYS A 1090 25.48 14.94 31.61
CA LYS A 1090 24.90 15.95 32.49
C LYS A 1090 25.65 16.03 33.82
N CYS A 1091 26.59 16.96 33.94
CA CYS A 1091 27.38 17.19 35.15
C CYS A 1091 27.09 18.54 35.81
N TRP A 1092 27.21 18.61 37.14
CA TRP A 1092 27.32 19.91 37.82
C TRP A 1092 28.72 20.47 37.59
N SER A 1093 28.82 21.79 37.47
CA SER A 1093 30.10 22.49 37.29
C SER A 1093 30.31 23.50 38.40
N ILE A 1094 31.45 23.40 39.07
CA ILE A 1094 31.86 24.32 40.15
C ILE A 1094 33.14 25.02 39.73
N ASN A 1095 33.13 26.36 39.81
CA ASN A 1095 34.26 27.20 39.49
C ASN A 1095 34.82 27.83 40.77
N GLY A 1096 36.15 27.85 40.93
CA GLY A 1096 36.78 28.46 42.09
C GLY A 1096 38.30 28.65 41.95
N PRO A 1097 38.93 29.42 42.84
CA PRO A 1097 40.38 29.51 43.00
C PRO A 1097 41.07 28.14 43.10
N VAL A 1098 42.18 27.98 42.37
CA VAL A 1098 43.02 26.77 42.40
C VAL A 1098 43.46 26.46 43.84
N GLY A 1099 43.22 25.22 44.28
CA GLY A 1099 43.56 24.72 45.62
C GLY A 1099 42.50 24.97 46.70
N GLU A 1100 41.38 25.63 46.38
CA GLU A 1100 40.27 25.82 47.32
C GLU A 1100 39.54 24.51 47.63
N ASN A 1101 39.17 24.31 48.89
CA ASN A 1101 38.36 23.18 49.32
C ASN A 1101 36.89 23.45 49.02
N VAL A 1102 36.26 22.54 48.27
CA VAL A 1102 34.83 22.52 48.00
C VAL A 1102 34.22 21.33 48.73
N LYS A 1103 33.12 21.58 49.43
CA LYS A 1103 32.34 20.55 50.11
C LYS A 1103 31.05 20.31 49.34
N VAL A 1104 30.89 19.12 48.79
CA VAL A 1104 29.65 18.64 48.18
C VAL A 1104 28.87 17.86 49.23
N ARG A 1105 27.64 18.27 49.50
CA ARG A 1105 26.68 17.61 50.38
C ARG A 1105 25.53 17.06 49.53
N LEU A 1106 25.18 15.81 49.75
CA LEU A 1106 23.97 15.19 49.23
C LEU A 1106 23.03 14.91 50.41
N GLU A 1107 21.78 15.33 50.32
CA GLU A 1107 20.72 14.95 51.24
C GLU A 1107 19.66 14.15 50.48
N VAL A 1108 19.29 12.98 50.98
CA VAL A 1108 18.24 12.12 50.39
C VAL A 1108 17.25 11.77 51.49
N SER A 1109 15.99 12.17 51.31
CA SER A 1109 14.91 11.89 52.26
C SER A 1109 13.58 11.74 51.53
N ASP A 1110 13.02 10.53 51.58
CA ASP A 1110 11.69 10.20 51.06
C ASP A 1110 11.41 10.75 49.63
N GLY A 1111 12.28 10.39 48.70
CA GLY A 1111 12.25 10.80 47.30
C GLY A 1111 12.90 12.16 47.05
N GLN A 1112 12.98 13.04 48.05
CA GLN A 1112 13.58 14.36 47.91
C GLN A 1112 15.11 14.27 47.93
N ILE A 1113 15.73 14.79 46.87
CA ILE A 1113 17.17 14.83 46.69
C ILE A 1113 17.62 16.28 46.66
N ILE A 1114 18.51 16.65 47.58
CA ILE A 1114 19.12 17.97 47.65
C ILE A 1114 20.63 17.80 47.46
N VAL A 1115 21.17 18.44 46.44
CA VAL A 1115 22.62 18.50 46.22
C VAL A 1115 23.06 19.92 46.55
N ALA A 1116 24.06 20.06 47.42
CA ALA A 1116 24.62 21.35 47.76
C ALA A 1116 26.13 21.35 47.59
N ALA A 1117 26.68 22.40 46.99
CA ALA A 1117 28.11 22.62 46.88
C ALA A 1117 28.49 23.92 47.57
N SER A 1118 29.37 23.84 48.57
CA SER A 1118 29.81 24.99 49.35
C SER A 1118 31.32 25.21 49.21
N SER A 1119 31.67 26.46 48.96
CA SER A 1119 33.06 26.95 48.88
C SER A 1119 33.16 28.29 49.60
N LYS A 1120 34.35 28.66 50.08
CA LYS A 1120 34.56 29.98 50.73
C LYS A 1120 34.34 31.15 49.76
N SER A 1121 34.69 30.98 48.48
CA SER A 1121 34.60 32.02 47.46
C SER A 1121 33.22 32.13 46.81
N THR A 1122 32.52 31.02 46.60
CA THR A 1122 31.24 30.99 45.86
C THR A 1122 29.99 30.90 46.75
N GLY A 1123 30.15 30.77 48.06
CA GLY A 1123 29.05 30.47 48.97
C GLY A 1123 28.50 29.06 48.78
N GLU A 1124 27.30 28.82 49.32
CA GLU A 1124 26.56 27.57 49.16
C GLU A 1124 25.61 27.67 47.95
N LYS A 1125 25.71 26.72 47.04
CA LYS A 1125 24.76 26.50 45.94
C LYS A 1125 23.96 25.26 46.23
N VAL A 1126 22.64 25.37 46.18
CA VAL A 1126 21.71 24.27 46.49
C VAL A 1126 20.86 23.99 45.25
N TRP A 1127 20.75 22.73 44.88
CA TRP A 1127 19.89 22.20 43.84
C TRP A 1127 18.92 21.21 44.46
N GLU A 1128 17.65 21.27 44.08
CA GLU A 1128 16.59 20.43 44.62
C GLU A 1128 15.92 19.61 43.52
N SER A 1129 15.50 18.39 43.83
CA SER A 1129 14.69 17.55 42.94
C SER A 1129 13.24 18.02 42.86
N VAL A 1130 12.60 17.80 41.71
CA VAL A 1130 11.14 17.96 41.54
C VAL A 1130 10.48 16.59 41.65
N GLN A 1131 9.40 16.50 42.42
CA GLN A 1131 8.66 15.25 42.68
C GLN A 1131 7.46 15.07 41.74
N GLY A 1132 6.97 13.83 41.63
CA GLY A 1132 5.79 13.48 40.85
C GLY A 1132 6.02 13.56 39.34
N TRP A 1133 4.93 13.66 38.58
CA TRP A 1133 4.93 13.65 37.11
C TRP A 1133 5.76 14.76 36.45
N GLU A 1134 5.98 15.88 37.15
CA GLU A 1134 6.78 17.01 36.68
C GLU A 1134 8.29 16.84 36.95
N ARG A 1135 8.71 15.67 37.45
CA ARG A 1135 10.13 15.33 37.63
C ARG A 1135 10.94 15.39 36.34
N HIS A 1136 10.29 15.33 35.18
CA HIS A 1136 10.88 15.63 33.87
C HIS A 1136 9.99 16.61 33.13
N SER A 1137 10.60 17.46 32.32
CA SER A 1137 9.88 18.31 31.37
C SER A 1137 9.93 17.70 29.98
N TYR A 1138 8.81 17.72 29.26
CA TYR A 1138 8.72 17.16 27.91
C TYR A 1138 8.55 18.28 26.89
N TRP A 1139 9.23 18.17 25.75
CA TRP A 1139 9.27 19.22 24.74
C TRP A 1139 9.13 18.64 23.34
N ALA A 1140 8.32 19.26 22.49
CA ALA A 1140 8.26 18.95 21.07
C ALA A 1140 9.37 19.73 20.34
N SER A 1141 10.27 19.02 19.66
CA SER A 1141 11.43 19.57 18.97
C SER A 1141 11.28 19.39 17.46
N PHE A 1142 11.18 20.48 16.70
CA PHE A 1142 11.16 20.45 15.24
C PHE A 1142 12.56 20.41 14.64
N GLN A 1143 12.73 19.70 13.54
CA GLN A 1143 13.97 19.75 12.77
C GLN A 1143 14.19 21.17 12.19
N GLY A 1144 15.13 21.92 12.79
CA GLY A 1144 15.47 23.28 12.37
C GLY A 1144 14.61 24.41 12.95
N GLY A 1145 13.70 24.12 13.89
CA GLY A 1145 12.80 25.08 14.54
C GLY A 1145 12.97 25.20 16.07
N PRO A 1146 12.20 26.09 16.74
CA PRO A 1146 12.22 26.21 18.20
C PRO A 1146 11.53 25.01 18.88
N CYS A 1147 12.01 24.63 20.08
CA CYS A 1147 11.34 23.62 20.91
C CYS A 1147 10.16 24.22 21.68
N LEU A 1148 9.07 23.46 21.82
CA LEU A 1148 7.86 23.88 22.53
C LEU A 1148 7.55 22.93 23.68
N GLN A 1149 7.36 23.47 24.89
CA GLN A 1149 7.11 22.66 26.09
C GLN A 1149 5.71 22.05 26.06
N LEU A 1150 5.59 20.76 26.37
CA LEU A 1150 4.30 20.11 26.62
C LEU A 1150 3.87 20.39 28.07
N THR A 1151 2.60 20.73 28.25
CA THR A 1151 1.98 20.97 29.54
C THR A 1151 1.19 19.75 29.97
N MET A 1152 1.33 19.33 31.23
CA MET A 1152 0.56 18.21 31.78
C MET A 1152 -0.95 18.53 31.77
N ASP A 1153 -1.74 17.55 31.37
CA ASP A 1153 -3.20 17.60 31.43
C ASP A 1153 -3.65 17.58 32.90
N PRO A 1154 -4.37 18.61 33.38
CA PRO A 1154 -4.79 18.68 34.78
C PRO A 1154 -5.82 17.61 35.17
N GLU A 1155 -6.54 17.03 34.19
CA GLU A 1155 -7.54 15.99 34.44
C GLU A 1155 -6.92 14.58 34.41
N THR A 1156 -5.80 14.41 33.70
CA THR A 1156 -5.18 13.10 33.46
C THR A 1156 -3.67 13.13 33.74
N PRO A 1157 -3.23 12.95 35.00
CA PRO A 1157 -1.80 12.94 35.36
C PRO A 1157 -1.00 11.94 34.53
N GLY A 1158 0.12 12.38 33.96
CA GLY A 1158 0.96 11.59 33.04
C GLY A 1158 0.61 11.74 31.54
N VAL A 1159 -0.40 12.54 31.21
CA VAL A 1159 -0.65 12.99 29.82
C VAL A 1159 -0.14 14.41 29.67
N PHE A 1160 0.64 14.69 28.64
CA PHE A 1160 1.21 16.00 28.34
C PHE A 1160 0.79 16.44 26.94
N ARG A 1161 0.43 17.72 26.78
CA ARG A 1161 -0.11 18.28 25.53
C ARG A 1161 0.63 19.53 25.09
N ALA A 1162 0.76 19.71 23.78
CA ALA A 1162 1.31 20.92 23.17
C ALA A 1162 0.58 21.23 21.86
N ARG A 1163 0.11 22.47 21.71
CA ARG A 1163 -0.49 22.94 20.46
C ARG A 1163 0.57 23.52 19.52
N MET A 1164 0.49 23.16 18.26
CA MET A 1164 1.49 23.39 17.22
C MET A 1164 0.82 23.79 15.91
N GLN A 1165 1.61 24.31 14.95
CA GLN A 1165 1.13 24.70 13.62
C GLN A 1165 2.15 24.28 12.55
N VAL A 1166 1.65 23.89 11.37
CA VAL A 1166 2.49 23.58 10.21
C VAL A 1166 3.11 24.85 9.64
N GLY A 1167 4.43 24.85 9.41
CA GLY A 1167 5.14 25.97 8.82
C GLY A 1167 4.85 26.20 7.33
N SER A 1168 5.60 27.11 6.72
CA SER A 1168 5.41 27.53 5.31
C SER A 1168 6.31 26.77 4.32
N ASN A 1169 7.10 25.80 4.80
CA ASN A 1169 8.03 25.03 3.97
C ASN A 1169 7.28 23.94 3.19
N TYR A 1170 7.16 24.13 1.87
CA TYR A 1170 6.57 23.14 0.97
C TYR A 1170 7.62 22.11 0.54
N SER A 1171 7.30 20.82 0.66
CA SER A 1171 8.14 19.72 0.16
C SER A 1171 7.62 19.22 -1.18
N GLU A 1172 8.43 19.37 -2.24
CA GLU A 1172 8.13 18.77 -3.55
C GLU A 1172 8.12 17.23 -3.47
N LYS A 1173 9.02 16.65 -2.67
CA LYS A 1173 9.12 15.19 -2.47
C LYS A 1173 7.84 14.60 -1.87
N PHE A 1174 7.26 15.28 -0.88
CA PHE A 1174 6.07 14.78 -0.16
C PHE A 1174 4.76 15.43 -0.61
N ARG A 1175 4.80 16.34 -1.60
CA ARG A 1175 3.64 17.08 -2.13
C ARG A 1175 2.76 17.64 -1.01
N GLY A 1176 3.29 18.61 -0.25
CA GLY A 1176 2.56 19.26 0.84
C GLY A 1176 3.46 20.09 1.76
N PHE A 1177 2.86 20.82 2.69
CA PHE A 1177 3.58 21.46 3.80
C PHE A 1177 3.82 20.40 4.88
N CYS A 1178 5.09 20.12 5.17
CA CYS A 1178 5.50 19.05 6.07
C CYS A 1178 6.36 19.59 7.20
N GLU A 1179 6.11 19.09 8.40
CA GLU A 1179 6.95 19.33 9.58
C GLU A 1179 7.41 18.01 10.19
N PHE A 1180 8.63 18.00 10.70
CA PHE A 1180 9.26 16.82 11.32
C PHE A 1180 9.59 17.12 12.77
N PHE A 1181 9.13 16.29 13.70
CA PHE A 1181 9.36 16.53 15.13
C PHE A 1181 9.67 15.26 15.94
N ASN A 1182 10.24 15.45 17.13
CA ASN A 1182 10.44 14.46 18.19
C ASN A 1182 9.94 15.02 19.52
N VAL A 1183 9.62 14.17 20.50
CA VAL A 1183 9.34 14.61 21.86
C VAL A 1183 10.58 14.37 22.72
N ILE A 1184 11.30 15.40 23.11
CA ILE A 1184 12.55 15.31 23.89
C ILE A 1184 12.31 15.53 25.38
N VAL A 1185 13.22 15.04 26.21
CA VAL A 1185 13.15 15.12 27.68
C VAL A 1185 14.14 16.16 28.21
N ASP A 1186 13.69 17.04 29.10
CA ASP A 1186 14.47 18.09 29.77
C ASP A 1186 15.24 19.04 28.83
N GLU A 1187 14.67 19.34 27.64
CA GLU A 1187 15.31 20.09 26.55
C GLU A 1187 16.64 19.47 26.06
N ASP A 1188 16.92 18.22 26.42
CA ASP A 1188 18.09 17.50 25.94
C ASP A 1188 17.75 16.78 24.64
N PRO A 1189 18.31 17.19 23.49
CA PRO A 1189 18.04 16.51 22.23
C PRO A 1189 18.48 15.04 22.28
N ASN A 1190 19.49 14.67 23.08
CA ASN A 1190 19.99 13.29 23.05
C ASN A 1190 19.01 12.26 23.61
N TYR A 1191 17.98 12.69 24.33
CA TYR A 1191 16.99 11.84 24.98
C TYR A 1191 15.58 12.23 24.55
N GLY A 1192 14.87 11.31 23.91
CA GLY A 1192 13.52 11.59 23.46
C GLY A 1192 12.74 10.35 23.03
N PHE A 1193 11.50 10.62 22.64
CA PHE A 1193 10.59 9.70 22.02
C PHE A 1193 10.65 9.85 20.50
N PHE A 1194 10.75 8.71 19.81
CA PHE A 1194 10.87 8.67 18.35
C PHE A 1194 10.13 7.46 17.78
N PRO A 1195 9.64 7.55 16.52
CA PRO A 1195 8.98 6.44 15.86
C PRO A 1195 9.99 5.36 15.45
N ASP A 1196 9.54 4.10 15.42
CA ASP A 1196 10.32 2.98 14.90
C ASP A 1196 10.65 3.13 13.42
N VAL A 1197 9.74 3.74 12.65
CA VAL A 1197 9.88 4.07 11.23
C VAL A 1197 9.87 5.59 11.04
N THR A 1198 10.88 6.14 10.37
CA THR A 1198 10.96 7.58 10.07
C THR A 1198 9.76 8.03 9.23
N CYS A 1199 9.28 9.25 9.47
CA CYS A 1199 8.13 9.84 8.79
C CYS A 1199 6.79 9.15 9.05
N ALA A 1200 6.66 8.33 10.10
CA ALA A 1200 5.39 7.74 10.48
C ALA A 1200 4.36 8.80 10.91
N SER A 1201 3.09 8.53 10.60
CA SER A 1201 1.95 9.32 11.07
C SER A 1201 1.50 8.89 12.48
N SER A 1202 0.54 9.63 13.04
CA SER A 1202 0.03 9.44 14.40
C SER A 1202 -0.52 8.03 14.58
N GLY A 1203 0.03 7.27 15.53
CA GLY A 1203 -0.43 5.91 15.84
C GLY A 1203 -0.02 4.81 14.85
N GLU A 1204 0.75 5.12 13.80
CA GLU A 1204 1.12 4.13 12.77
C GLU A 1204 2.21 3.14 13.21
N CYS A 1205 3.15 3.55 14.07
CA CYS A 1205 4.28 2.71 14.46
C CYS A 1205 4.63 2.82 15.95
N ILE A 1206 5.43 1.89 16.45
CA ILE A 1206 5.87 1.85 17.84
C ILE A 1206 6.68 3.11 18.16
N VAL A 1207 6.35 3.78 19.26
CA VAL A 1207 7.18 4.85 19.80
C VAL A 1207 8.19 4.27 20.79
N TRP A 1208 9.46 4.50 20.52
CA TRP A 1208 10.56 4.22 21.43
C TRP A 1208 10.82 5.43 22.31
N GLY A 1209 11.34 5.19 23.52
CA GLY A 1209 11.79 6.24 24.43
C GLY A 1209 11.03 6.31 25.76
N PRO A 1210 11.55 7.12 26.70
CA PRO A 1210 12.72 7.99 26.52
C PRO A 1210 14.02 7.19 26.59
N VAL A 1211 14.86 7.27 25.55
CA VAL A 1211 16.16 6.58 25.49
C VAL A 1211 17.20 7.46 24.80
N GLY A 1212 18.47 7.21 25.09
CA GLY A 1212 19.59 7.93 24.49
C GLY A 1212 19.97 7.35 23.12
N GLY A 1213 20.19 8.23 22.13
CA GLY A 1213 20.77 7.85 20.84
C GLY A 1213 19.75 7.58 19.72
N VAL A 1214 19.97 8.29 18.61
CA VAL A 1214 19.24 8.31 17.32
C VAL A 1214 17.92 9.11 17.33
N LEU A 1215 18.07 10.44 17.29
CA LEU A 1215 17.02 11.40 16.90
C LEU A 1215 16.75 11.47 15.38
N ASP A 1216 17.46 10.66 14.59
CA ASP A 1216 17.39 10.74 13.11
C ASP A 1216 16.04 10.23 12.56
N LYS A 1217 15.23 9.61 13.43
CA LYS A 1217 13.85 9.18 13.15
C LYS A 1217 12.88 10.19 13.72
N ALA A 1218 12.27 11.01 12.87
CA ALA A 1218 11.27 12.00 13.28
C ALA A 1218 9.85 11.58 12.87
N PHE A 1219 8.86 12.00 13.67
CA PHE A 1219 7.44 11.96 13.29
C PHE A 1219 7.20 12.97 12.16
N MET A 1220 6.29 12.67 11.24
CA MET A 1220 5.94 13.60 10.14
C MET A 1220 4.50 14.06 10.25
N VAL A 1221 4.30 15.38 10.18
CA VAL A 1221 2.98 16.00 10.07
C VAL A 1221 2.86 16.64 8.70
N LYS A 1222 1.81 16.31 7.95
CA LYS A 1222 1.57 16.82 6.58
C LYS A 1222 0.22 17.54 6.49
N SER A 1223 0.22 18.73 5.90
CA SER A 1223 -0.99 19.51 5.59
C SER A 1223 -0.89 20.18 4.21
N TRP A 1224 -2.05 20.46 3.62
CA TRP A 1224 -2.18 21.30 2.41
C TRP A 1224 -2.39 22.78 2.74
N GLN A 1225 -2.53 23.12 4.01
CA GLN A 1225 -2.74 24.48 4.50
C GLN A 1225 -1.58 24.90 5.40
N VAL A 1226 -0.93 26.02 5.03
CA VAL A 1226 0.05 26.70 5.90
C VAL A 1226 -0.66 27.17 7.16
N GLY A 1227 -0.05 26.94 8.33
CA GLY A 1227 -0.61 27.36 9.62
C GLY A 1227 -1.71 26.45 10.15
N ALA A 1228 -1.96 25.28 9.54
CA ALA A 1228 -2.89 24.29 10.07
C ALA A 1228 -2.43 23.85 11.47
N GLY A 1229 -3.31 24.01 12.45
CA GLY A 1229 -3.01 23.73 13.85
C GLY A 1229 -3.28 22.28 14.24
N PHE A 1230 -2.39 21.70 15.03
CA PHE A 1230 -2.52 20.35 15.59
C PHE A 1230 -2.00 20.31 17.03
N GLU A 1231 -2.55 19.41 17.85
CA GLU A 1231 -2.12 19.17 19.23
C GLU A 1231 -1.34 17.86 19.30
N VAL A 1232 -0.11 17.91 19.81
CA VAL A 1232 0.70 16.72 20.13
C VAL A 1232 0.39 16.30 21.56
N VAL A 1233 0.17 15.00 21.75
CA VAL A 1233 -0.13 14.36 23.03
C VAL A 1233 0.94 13.31 23.32
N LEU A 1234 1.63 13.44 24.45
CA LEU A 1234 2.48 12.42 25.05
C LEU A 1234 1.72 11.79 26.22
N ASP A 1235 1.38 10.51 26.12
CA ASP A 1235 0.78 9.74 27.22
C ASP A 1235 1.80 8.73 27.74
N VAL A 1236 2.43 9.03 28.89
CA VAL A 1236 3.42 8.12 29.49
C VAL A 1236 2.77 6.89 30.14
N ASN A 1237 1.46 6.95 30.39
CA ASN A 1237 0.67 5.84 30.90
C ASN A 1237 0.17 4.90 29.78
N ALA A 1238 0.35 5.28 28.51
CA ALA A 1238 -0.13 4.50 27.39
C ALA A 1238 0.51 3.10 27.36
N VAL A 1239 -0.33 2.08 27.50
CA VAL A 1239 0.05 0.66 27.36
C VAL A 1239 0.37 0.34 25.90
N ASP A 1240 -0.40 0.91 24.96
CA ASP A 1240 -0.09 0.86 23.53
C ASP A 1240 1.03 1.87 23.21
N ARG A 1241 2.21 1.34 22.88
CA ARG A 1241 3.37 2.18 22.55
C ARG A 1241 3.19 3.05 21.31
N ARG A 1242 2.23 2.75 20.43
CA ARG A 1242 1.90 3.64 19.29
C ARG A 1242 1.11 4.87 19.75
N LYS A 1243 0.44 4.77 20.91
CA LYS A 1243 -0.31 5.86 21.53
C LYS A 1243 0.53 6.70 22.49
N ARG A 1244 1.80 6.32 22.74
CA ARG A 1244 2.69 7.11 23.59
C ARG A 1244 2.87 8.52 23.06
N VAL A 1245 3.05 8.68 21.75
CA VAL A 1245 3.08 10.00 21.10
C VAL A 1245 2.08 9.98 19.95
N THR A 1246 1.08 10.86 20.04
CA THR A 1246 0.02 11.02 19.03
C THR A 1246 -0.22 12.50 18.76
N TRP A 1247 -0.93 12.83 17.68
CA TRP A 1247 -1.42 14.19 17.45
C TRP A 1247 -2.79 14.22 16.78
N VAL A 1248 -3.53 15.30 17.05
CA VAL A 1248 -4.90 15.54 16.55
C VAL A 1248 -4.97 16.93 15.91
N TRP A 1249 -5.67 17.07 14.78
CA TRP A 1249 -5.84 18.35 14.08
C TRP A 1249 -6.95 19.21 14.71
N ASP A 1250 -6.75 20.52 14.79
CA ASP A 1250 -7.74 21.49 15.30
C ASP A 1250 -9.01 21.54 14.44
N VAL A 1251 -8.85 21.33 13.13
CA VAL A 1251 -9.93 21.20 12.14
C VAL A 1251 -9.56 20.02 11.24
N PRO A 1252 -10.47 19.05 10.98
CA PRO A 1252 -10.20 17.96 10.08
C PRO A 1252 -9.76 18.50 8.71
N PRO A 1253 -8.60 18.10 8.16
CA PRO A 1253 -8.17 18.58 6.86
C PRO A 1253 -9.20 18.15 5.79
N GLN A 1254 -9.64 19.11 4.96
CA GLN A 1254 -10.66 18.91 3.91
C GLN A 1254 -10.29 17.85 2.85
N TYR A 1255 -9.04 17.38 2.84
CA TYR A 1255 -8.54 16.31 1.99
C TYR A 1255 -7.59 15.42 2.81
N GLY A 1256 -8.11 14.35 3.40
CA GLY A 1256 -7.31 13.36 4.11
C GLY A 1256 -6.63 12.40 3.13
N PHE A 1257 -5.30 12.38 3.11
CA PHE A 1257 -4.53 11.25 2.58
C PHE A 1257 -3.90 10.52 3.76
N SER A 1258 -4.22 9.22 3.88
CA SER A 1258 -3.38 8.22 4.55
C SER A 1258 -2.54 7.57 3.44
N GLY A 1259 -1.22 7.76 3.43
CA GLY A 1259 -0.34 7.12 2.45
C GLY A 1259 0.84 6.51 3.16
N GLY A 1260 0.98 5.19 3.03
CA GLY A 1260 2.03 4.38 3.64
C GLY A 1260 3.45 4.79 3.25
N VAL A 1261 4.38 4.47 4.13
CA VAL A 1261 5.81 4.73 3.93
C VAL A 1261 6.38 3.71 2.94
N ALA A 1262 6.79 4.18 1.77
CA ALA A 1262 7.71 3.46 0.90
C ALA A 1262 9.10 3.43 1.56
N VAL A 1263 9.62 2.23 1.82
CA VAL A 1263 11.05 2.04 2.11
C VAL A 1263 11.79 2.30 0.79
N LEU A 1264 12.47 3.44 0.71
CA LEU A 1264 13.45 3.70 -0.34
C LEU A 1264 14.78 3.13 0.13
N ASP A 1265 15.28 2.12 -0.58
CA ASP A 1265 16.64 1.60 -0.38
C ASP A 1265 17.66 2.72 -0.58
N GLY A 1266 18.55 2.86 0.40
CA GLY A 1266 19.82 3.58 0.35
C GLY A 1266 20.92 2.66 0.85
#